data_AF-A0A956DLE5-F1
#
_entry.id   AF-A0A956DLE5-F1
#
_cell.length_a   1.000
_cell.length_b   1.000
_cell.length_c   1.000
_cell.angle_alpha   90.00
_cell.angle_beta   90.00
_cell.angle_gamma   90.00
#
_symmetry.space_group_name_H-M   'P 1'
#
loop_
_entity.id
_entity.type
_entity.pdbx_description
1 polymer ?
#
loop_
_entity_poly.entity_id
_entity_poly.type
_entity_poly.pdbx_seq_one_letter_code
_entity_poly.pdbx_strand_id
1 'polypeptide(L)'
;MVFRAVDRETGQEVALKTMQSRSPEATALLKAEFRARAALHHEHLLRIIELVVSKREAFFTMDLLDAVDLSTWVWLGPGAQERLTALSPTLDATDSLNPSSGTLPSFAVDRLSSGASSRLVSSACQLLSAIQALHDHGLVHRDLKPDNVLVRDDGRTLLADFGLTTGFVDQPGLQRPMLTVAGTPGFMAPEVLRGEPASPASDVFAFGATLFHVLTGRTPFFGEAIQADLFPPGAPPELVDVVRGTMAEVPRQRLTVEVAFDRLSALSSAPVAPLRRRTGWLSQRAEGQLVGRERELEELRRSCLRDVGGTTVVHVRGPSGVGKTALVRELLKGRDEVLLAGRCHPHEQLAFCALDGVIDDLVLLLEDAPEPCAVLDDVETELVATLFPALARLPHFAPSRANTGELAAAATTELPRGVVDAALGAADKHQRLRAFRALRRLLGEVARSRRLTIWLEDLHWTDDDSVDLLAALVDEPGALPALVVATYRWSASTEPDLQPPELLRAIEVIGAAGENHILSLAPLGPEQAAALLRAQSREPLSDEAVASAVQASGGYPVFLRELAQAPGTREPGESLGVIINQRIDALSEPERRLVECLAVSPWPVPERVVLAACDGMASHADVLALQQMGFIQRSGDRRSARLFAYHDRMRDERARRHAPELARALHRALAEAYRTRLPDRFEALVHHFARGGDEEMAGGYAIQAATRAGEQLAFGTAASYFERAIELMPGYARPWELWSGLARARDKQGLGLAAGEGYETAARKHEAVHGETLTGTRWLTKAAEQHLHRGSVAEGYRLLREALARFRISVPGSVPACVATSLWQRFRLRDPVLHPAAATSEWERARLEALWVASTSLAHVNHALADVFSLQHLQGALLLGDVERACRATSFEGASRASLGGGRLLEGSHRWLEAGQRLLHRGVEPYTRAWHLTSKAAHAFFRSAWRDVVAFAARADEEWLAQGAGVDWERAVNFMYWQFALALRADVHELARVRALAHQEARERQDRLAENACRSGHAAMLWLFEDDLERGRKEAERMLDGERWATGAPRPAWPEGLFRTSDFHNLVAACQLELYAGDGEAALRRIESAWPHLRRSLLLTVQFVGADLRFLYARAALSAGGAPSIRRRRRVLALQQVGLLRLDANPCAAAYADLVASAVTPGSPAPWLERAAARFERLDMAAHVAACRWRLAEVTHRGTAEIAQGLEARGVAAPERLVAMLAPRS
;
A
#
# COMPACT_ATOMS: atom_id res chain seq x y z
N MET A 1 33.95 7.29 -34.60
CA MET A 1 33.62 8.16 -35.75
C MET A 1 32.71 9.28 -35.27
N VAL A 2 32.89 10.49 -35.79
CA VAL A 2 32.02 11.64 -35.52
C VAL A 2 31.45 12.13 -36.84
N PHE A 3 30.14 12.36 -36.90
CA PHE A 3 29.39 12.78 -38.08
C PHE A 3 28.68 14.10 -37.83
N ARG A 4 28.54 14.96 -38.86
CA ARG A 4 27.59 16.07 -38.83
C ARG A 4 26.17 15.54 -39.08
N ALA A 5 25.22 15.91 -38.24
CA ALA A 5 23.84 15.44 -38.28
C ALA A 5 22.85 16.58 -38.01
N VAL A 6 21.56 16.36 -38.28
CA VAL A 6 20.48 17.32 -38.02
C VAL A 6 19.46 16.67 -37.09
N ASP A 7 19.16 17.32 -35.97
CA ASP A 7 18.09 16.94 -35.06
C ASP A 7 16.74 17.30 -35.69
N ARG A 8 15.86 16.29 -35.85
CA ARG A 8 14.57 16.43 -36.54
C ARG A 8 13.49 17.08 -35.67
N GLU A 9 13.64 17.08 -34.34
CA GLU A 9 12.67 17.71 -33.43
C GLU A 9 12.96 19.20 -33.24
N THR A 10 14.24 19.59 -33.25
CA THR A 10 14.67 20.98 -33.03
C THR A 10 15.10 21.71 -34.31
N GLY A 11 15.43 20.97 -35.39
CA GLY A 11 15.99 21.53 -36.61
C GLY A 11 17.47 21.93 -36.51
N GLN A 12 18.13 21.68 -35.38
CA GLN A 12 19.49 22.12 -35.11
C GLN A 12 20.53 21.15 -35.69
N GLU A 13 21.65 21.69 -36.21
CA GLU A 13 22.81 20.87 -36.58
C GLU A 13 23.62 20.47 -35.35
N VAL A 14 24.00 19.19 -35.30
CA VAL A 14 24.72 18.56 -34.17
C VAL A 14 25.85 17.67 -34.68
N ALA A 15 26.84 17.40 -33.83
CA ALA A 15 27.83 16.35 -34.05
C ALA A 15 27.39 15.04 -33.39
N LEU A 16 27.48 13.92 -34.09
CA LEU A 16 27.08 12.58 -33.65
C LEU A 16 28.31 11.68 -33.54
N LYS A 17 28.64 11.21 -32.34
CA LYS A 17 29.74 10.25 -32.11
C LYS A 17 29.20 8.83 -31.97
N THR A 18 29.76 7.90 -32.74
CA THR A 18 29.46 6.46 -32.70
C THR A 18 30.74 5.62 -32.87
N MET A 19 30.70 4.37 -32.42
CA MET A 19 31.86 3.46 -32.41
C MET A 19 31.95 2.63 -33.70
N GLN A 20 33.17 2.33 -34.17
CA GLN A 20 33.39 1.44 -35.33
C GLN A 20 33.16 -0.04 -35.00
N SER A 21 33.48 -0.45 -33.76
CA SER A 21 33.27 -1.81 -33.23
C SER A 21 31.97 -1.88 -32.41
N ARG A 22 31.18 -2.93 -32.63
CA ARG A 22 29.85 -3.17 -32.01
C ARG A 22 29.90 -4.07 -30.77
N SER A 23 31.03 -4.11 -30.04
CA SER A 23 31.12 -4.97 -28.84
C SER A 23 30.33 -4.39 -27.64
N PRO A 24 29.88 -5.24 -26.71
CA PRO A 24 29.29 -4.80 -25.45
C PRO A 24 30.21 -3.87 -24.65
N GLU A 25 31.52 -4.08 -24.70
CA GLU A 25 32.52 -3.20 -24.05
C GLU A 25 32.56 -1.81 -24.71
N ALA A 26 32.48 -1.73 -26.04
CA ALA A 26 32.42 -0.46 -26.76
C ALA A 26 31.13 0.33 -26.44
N THR A 27 30.01 -0.38 -26.28
CA THR A 27 28.75 0.23 -25.83
C THR A 27 28.83 0.70 -24.38
N ALA A 28 29.54 -0.03 -23.50
CA ALA A 28 29.75 0.35 -22.12
C ALA A 28 30.64 1.60 -21.98
N LEU A 29 31.68 1.72 -22.80
CA LEU A 29 32.54 2.90 -22.88
C LEU A 29 31.78 4.14 -23.37
N LEU A 30 30.96 4.00 -24.41
CA LEU A 30 30.12 5.08 -24.93
C LEU A 30 29.05 5.54 -23.90
N LYS A 31 28.47 4.59 -23.15
CA LYS A 31 27.57 4.90 -22.02
C LYS A 31 28.31 5.59 -20.86
N ALA A 32 29.55 5.17 -20.56
CA ALA A 32 30.36 5.77 -19.51
C ALA A 32 30.76 7.21 -19.86
N GLU A 33 31.18 7.47 -21.10
CA GLU A 33 31.51 8.80 -21.62
C GLU A 33 30.31 9.76 -21.51
N PHE A 34 29.12 9.30 -21.92
CA PHE A 34 27.90 10.09 -21.77
C PHE A 34 27.56 10.37 -20.30
N ARG A 35 27.61 9.35 -19.43
CA ARG A 35 27.24 9.46 -18.02
C ARG A 35 28.19 10.36 -17.22
N ALA A 36 29.49 10.31 -17.52
CA ALA A 36 30.48 11.19 -16.91
C ALA A 36 30.17 12.67 -17.19
N ARG A 37 29.51 12.99 -18.31
CA ARG A 37 29.29 14.36 -18.78
C ARG A 37 27.85 14.86 -18.72
N ALA A 38 26.84 14.00 -18.71
CA ALA A 38 25.43 14.40 -18.72
C ALA A 38 25.04 15.29 -17.52
N ALA A 39 25.83 15.30 -16.45
CA ALA A 39 25.65 16.14 -15.27
C ALA A 39 26.58 17.38 -15.21
N LEU A 40 27.51 17.53 -16.17
CA LEU A 40 28.54 18.56 -16.20
C LEU A 40 28.23 19.62 -17.25
N HIS A 41 28.00 20.86 -16.80
CA HIS A 41 27.87 22.02 -17.67
C HIS A 41 28.91 23.07 -17.27
N HIS A 42 29.80 23.40 -18.21
CA HIS A 42 30.83 24.41 -18.03
C HIS A 42 31.15 25.05 -19.39
N GLU A 43 31.49 26.34 -19.39
CA GLU A 43 31.72 27.10 -20.64
C GLU A 43 32.93 26.60 -21.45
N HIS A 44 33.89 25.94 -20.80
CA HIS A 44 35.09 25.37 -21.42
C HIS A 44 35.06 23.83 -21.50
N LEU A 45 33.89 23.21 -21.29
CA LEU A 45 33.68 21.79 -21.61
C LEU A 45 32.74 21.71 -22.81
N LEU A 46 33.04 20.82 -23.77
CA LEU A 46 32.12 20.54 -24.87
C LEU A 46 30.74 20.17 -24.28
N ARG A 47 29.61 20.47 -24.93
CA ARG A 47 28.25 20.07 -24.45
C ARG A 47 27.72 18.81 -25.12
N ILE A 48 27.35 17.79 -24.33
CA ILE A 48 26.68 16.59 -24.82
C ILE A 48 25.18 16.83 -24.73
N ILE A 49 24.46 16.40 -25.75
CA ILE A 49 23.03 16.61 -25.91
C ILE A 49 22.30 15.33 -25.48
N GLU A 50 22.44 14.23 -26.21
CA GLU A 50 21.68 13.01 -25.92
C GLU A 50 22.49 11.73 -26.16
N LEU A 51 22.09 10.62 -25.55
CA LEU A 51 22.60 9.29 -25.81
C LEU A 51 21.47 8.39 -26.28
N VAL A 52 21.69 7.74 -27.42
CA VAL A 52 20.78 6.75 -27.99
C VAL A 52 21.48 5.39 -27.95
N VAL A 53 20.87 4.44 -27.25
CA VAL A 53 21.30 3.03 -27.26
C VAL A 53 20.12 2.15 -27.58
N SER A 54 20.19 1.42 -28.69
CA SER A 54 19.23 0.41 -29.11
C SER A 54 19.95 -0.91 -29.41
N LYS A 55 19.19 -1.97 -29.73
CA LYS A 55 19.77 -3.25 -30.19
C LYS A 55 20.60 -3.12 -31.47
N ARG A 56 20.44 -2.04 -32.24
CA ARG A 56 21.09 -1.83 -33.55
C ARG A 56 22.07 -0.65 -33.60
N GLU A 57 21.95 0.30 -32.68
CA GLU A 57 22.67 1.59 -32.74
C GLU A 57 23.10 2.05 -31.35
N ALA A 58 24.31 2.58 -31.22
CA ALA A 58 24.81 3.23 -30.01
C ALA A 58 25.57 4.50 -30.42
N PHE A 59 25.01 5.67 -30.11
CA PHE A 59 25.62 6.96 -30.41
C PHE A 59 25.18 8.03 -29.41
N PHE A 60 25.95 9.11 -29.31
CA PHE A 60 25.51 10.31 -28.61
C PHE A 60 25.69 11.55 -29.48
N THR A 61 24.85 12.56 -29.28
CA THR A 61 24.90 13.85 -29.97
C THR A 61 25.54 14.91 -29.08
N MET A 62 26.22 15.88 -29.70
CA MET A 62 26.90 16.99 -29.04
C MET A 62 26.86 18.24 -29.93
N ASP A 63 27.18 19.40 -29.36
CA ASP A 63 27.26 20.65 -30.15
C ASP A 63 28.25 20.48 -31.30
N LEU A 64 27.84 20.86 -32.52
CA LEU A 64 28.73 20.95 -33.67
C LEU A 64 29.62 22.18 -33.51
N LEU A 65 30.95 22.01 -33.62
CA LEU A 65 31.91 23.10 -33.47
C LEU A 65 32.82 23.20 -34.70
N ASP A 66 32.97 24.43 -35.20
CA ASP A 66 34.06 24.82 -36.07
C ASP A 66 35.25 25.27 -35.20
N ALA A 67 36.21 24.36 -34.99
CA ALA A 67 37.36 24.54 -34.10
C ALA A 67 38.58 23.73 -34.57
N VAL A 68 39.78 24.15 -34.15
CA VAL A 68 41.08 23.45 -34.36
C VAL A 68 41.63 22.92 -33.04
N ASP A 69 42.61 22.02 -33.06
CA ASP A 69 43.31 21.60 -31.85
C ASP A 69 44.19 22.73 -31.27
N LEU A 70 44.56 22.60 -29.99
CA LEU A 70 45.33 23.60 -29.25
C LEU A 70 46.68 23.93 -29.90
N SER A 71 47.39 22.93 -30.46
CA SER A 71 48.71 23.15 -31.07
C SER A 71 48.56 24.02 -32.31
N THR A 72 47.61 23.66 -33.17
CA THR A 72 47.28 24.42 -34.37
C THR A 72 46.90 25.86 -34.05
N TRP A 73 46.04 26.08 -33.05
CA TRP A 73 45.60 27.43 -32.64
C TRP A 73 46.77 28.33 -32.19
N VAL A 74 47.66 27.79 -31.36
CA VAL A 74 48.78 28.56 -30.79
C VAL A 74 49.71 29.05 -31.90
N TRP A 75 50.00 28.22 -32.89
CA TRP A 75 50.96 28.55 -33.94
C TRP A 75 50.34 29.33 -35.13
N LEU A 76 49.12 29.01 -35.56
CA LEU A 76 48.49 29.65 -36.73
C LEU A 76 47.58 30.84 -36.38
N GLY A 77 46.99 30.84 -35.18
CA GLY A 77 46.07 31.90 -34.72
C GLY A 77 44.73 31.92 -35.46
N PRO A 78 43.99 33.06 -35.42
CA PRO A 78 42.66 33.17 -36.03
C PRO A 78 42.64 32.84 -37.53
N GLY A 79 41.64 32.08 -37.99
CA GLY A 79 41.56 31.59 -39.37
C GLY A 79 42.51 30.42 -39.63
N ALA A 80 42.95 29.72 -38.57
CA ALA A 80 43.83 28.54 -38.68
C ALA A 80 43.21 27.46 -39.56
N GLN A 81 41.90 27.24 -39.47
CA GLN A 81 41.19 26.23 -40.26
C GLN A 81 41.28 26.51 -41.78
N GLU A 82 41.08 27.77 -42.20
CA GLU A 82 41.20 28.18 -43.60
C GLU A 82 42.66 28.06 -44.09
N ARG A 83 43.63 28.45 -43.26
CA ARG A 83 45.06 28.34 -43.59
C ARG A 83 45.53 26.90 -43.69
N LEU A 84 45.07 26.01 -42.80
CA LEU A 84 45.30 24.56 -42.88
C LEU A 84 44.71 23.98 -44.16
N THR A 85 43.45 24.34 -44.47
CA THR A 85 42.75 23.86 -45.67
C THR A 85 43.44 24.36 -46.96
N ALA A 86 43.99 25.58 -46.94
CA ALA A 86 44.78 26.13 -48.05
C ALA A 86 46.16 25.48 -48.21
N LEU A 87 46.73 24.92 -47.15
CA LEU A 87 47.99 24.17 -47.15
C LEU A 87 47.81 22.69 -47.57
N SER A 88 46.56 22.18 -47.55
CA SER A 88 46.25 20.77 -47.79
C SER A 88 46.29 20.21 -49.23
N PRO A 89 46.35 20.96 -50.36
CA PRO A 89 46.28 20.30 -51.68
C PRO A 89 47.58 19.62 -52.13
N THR A 90 48.65 19.59 -51.31
CA THR A 90 49.95 18.97 -51.66
C THR A 90 50.39 17.83 -50.74
N LEU A 91 49.54 17.35 -49.84
CA LEU A 91 49.83 16.19 -49.00
C LEU A 91 48.94 15.02 -49.40
N ASP A 92 49.54 13.95 -49.92
CA ASP A 92 48.86 12.71 -50.30
C ASP A 92 48.11 12.10 -49.10
N ALA A 93 46.88 11.66 -49.35
CA ALA A 93 45.87 11.20 -48.38
C ALA A 93 46.20 9.89 -47.63
N THR A 94 47.48 9.54 -47.51
CA THR A 94 47.98 8.43 -46.69
C THR A 94 48.87 8.87 -45.53
N ASP A 95 49.35 10.12 -45.53
CA ASP A 95 49.90 10.78 -44.33
C ASP A 95 48.80 11.63 -43.72
N SER A 96 47.85 10.99 -43.03
CA SER A 96 47.02 11.72 -42.09
C SER A 96 47.94 12.38 -41.06
N LEU A 97 47.82 13.70 -40.89
CA LEU A 97 48.32 14.41 -39.72
C LEU A 97 47.73 13.74 -38.48
N ASN A 98 48.42 12.71 -38.01
CA ASN A 98 48.11 11.99 -36.80
C ASN A 98 49.05 12.57 -35.75
N PRO A 99 48.64 13.59 -34.98
CA PRO A 99 49.49 14.21 -33.94
C PRO A 99 49.98 13.22 -32.88
N SER A 100 49.34 12.06 -32.76
CA SER A 100 49.84 10.92 -31.97
C SER A 100 51.13 10.26 -32.51
N SER A 101 51.62 10.65 -33.70
CA SER A 101 52.88 10.21 -34.31
C SER A 101 54.08 11.13 -34.06
N GLY A 102 53.93 12.23 -33.31
CA GLY A 102 55.06 12.98 -32.77
C GLY A 102 55.81 13.92 -33.72
N THR A 103 55.19 14.40 -34.81
CA THR A 103 55.85 15.36 -35.72
C THR A 103 54.98 16.60 -35.94
N LEU A 104 55.33 17.73 -35.29
CA LEU A 104 54.81 19.05 -35.66
C LEU A 104 55.29 19.42 -37.08
N PRO A 105 54.57 20.29 -37.81
CA PRO A 105 55.09 20.86 -39.04
C PRO A 105 56.45 21.53 -38.82
N SER A 106 57.39 21.33 -39.76
CA SER A 106 58.80 21.79 -39.72
C SER A 106 59.03 23.29 -39.43
N PHE A 107 58.00 24.12 -39.36
CA PHE A 107 58.09 25.56 -39.08
C PHE A 107 58.01 25.95 -37.58
N ALA A 108 57.77 24.99 -36.67
CA ALA A 108 57.35 25.29 -35.29
C ALA A 108 58.47 25.46 -34.23
N VAL A 109 59.77 25.50 -34.55
CA VAL A 109 60.82 25.32 -33.51
C VAL A 109 61.87 26.44 -33.38
N ASP A 110 61.81 27.53 -34.16
CA ASP A 110 62.90 28.54 -34.10
C ASP A 110 62.73 29.63 -33.02
N ARG A 111 61.50 30.11 -32.74
CA ARG A 111 61.21 31.14 -31.70
C ARG A 111 59.71 31.25 -31.40
N LEU A 112 59.31 31.31 -30.12
CA LEU A 112 57.92 31.58 -29.74
C LEU A 112 57.61 33.08 -29.88
N SER A 113 56.68 33.44 -30.75
CA SER A 113 56.24 34.84 -30.89
C SER A 113 55.42 35.29 -29.67
N SER A 114 55.41 36.59 -29.37
CA SER A 114 54.59 37.16 -28.29
C SER A 114 53.10 36.86 -28.47
N GLY A 115 52.61 36.86 -29.72
CA GLY A 115 51.24 36.48 -30.05
C GLY A 115 50.92 35.00 -29.78
N ALA A 116 51.84 34.09 -30.11
CA ALA A 116 51.68 32.66 -29.81
C ALA A 116 51.72 32.41 -28.30
N SER A 117 52.62 33.07 -27.57
CA SER A 117 52.69 32.99 -26.11
C SER A 117 51.41 33.48 -25.45
N SER A 118 50.84 34.60 -25.91
CA SER A 118 49.59 35.14 -25.35
C SER A 118 48.39 34.21 -25.60
N ARG A 119 48.30 33.61 -26.80
CA ARG A 119 47.27 32.60 -27.12
C ARG A 119 47.39 31.36 -26.24
N LEU A 120 48.61 30.84 -26.06
CA LEU A 120 48.85 29.66 -25.23
C LEU A 120 48.46 29.91 -23.77
N VAL A 121 48.84 31.06 -23.20
CA VAL A 121 48.48 31.45 -21.82
C VAL A 121 46.96 31.56 -21.68
N SER A 122 46.28 32.23 -22.62
CA SER A 122 44.82 32.37 -22.59
C SER A 122 44.10 31.01 -22.63
N SER A 123 44.49 30.14 -23.57
CA SER A 123 43.91 28.79 -23.68
C SER A 123 44.23 27.92 -22.46
N ALA A 124 45.44 28.05 -21.88
CA ALA A 124 45.84 27.32 -20.68
C ALA A 124 44.99 27.72 -19.46
N CYS A 125 44.68 29.01 -19.27
CA CYS A 125 43.79 29.46 -18.22
C CYS A 125 42.36 28.92 -18.37
N GLN A 126 41.82 28.94 -19.60
CA GLN A 126 40.50 28.39 -19.90
C GLN A 126 40.45 26.87 -19.69
N LEU A 127 41.54 26.16 -20.04
CA LEU A 127 41.69 24.73 -19.81
C LEU A 127 41.77 24.38 -18.32
N LEU A 128 42.51 25.15 -17.51
CA LEU A 128 42.53 24.98 -16.05
C LEU A 128 41.15 25.20 -15.42
N SER A 129 40.38 26.16 -15.92
CA SER A 129 38.99 26.36 -15.53
C SER A 129 38.12 25.13 -15.84
N ALA A 130 38.30 24.51 -17.01
CA ALA A 130 37.63 23.27 -17.38
C ALA A 130 38.02 22.08 -16.49
N ILE A 131 39.32 21.94 -16.16
CA ILE A 131 39.84 20.88 -15.28
C ILE A 131 39.28 21.06 -13.86
N GLN A 132 39.29 22.29 -13.32
CA GLN A 132 38.70 22.57 -12.00
C GLN A 132 37.23 22.17 -11.95
N ALA A 133 36.47 22.48 -13.01
CA ALA A 133 35.07 22.11 -13.10
C ALA A 133 34.84 20.59 -13.08
N LEU A 134 35.76 19.79 -13.63
CA LEU A 134 35.71 18.33 -13.55
C LEU A 134 36.01 17.84 -12.13
N HIS A 135 37.07 18.37 -11.52
CA HIS A 135 37.51 18.00 -10.18
C HIS A 135 36.45 18.32 -9.12
N ASP A 136 35.77 19.47 -9.24
CA ASP A 136 34.65 19.88 -8.38
C ASP A 136 33.46 18.90 -8.40
N HIS A 137 33.35 18.06 -9.43
CA HIS A 137 32.32 17.04 -9.56
C HIS A 137 32.80 15.62 -9.23
N GLY A 138 33.98 15.48 -8.63
CA GLY A 138 34.49 14.17 -8.25
C GLY A 138 34.99 13.34 -9.44
N LEU A 139 35.34 13.97 -10.56
CA LEU A 139 35.76 13.32 -11.81
C LEU A 139 37.20 13.69 -12.19
N VAL A 140 37.92 12.75 -12.79
CA VAL A 140 39.26 12.97 -13.41
C VAL A 140 39.22 12.62 -14.90
N HIS A 141 39.83 13.44 -15.75
CA HIS A 141 39.75 13.35 -17.21
C HIS A 141 40.51 12.14 -17.79
N ARG A 142 41.75 11.92 -17.31
CA ARG A 142 42.64 10.78 -17.62
C ARG A 142 43.21 10.69 -19.04
N ASP A 143 42.70 11.42 -20.02
CA ASP A 143 43.29 11.50 -21.38
C ASP A 143 43.47 12.95 -21.85
N LEU A 144 44.02 13.81 -21.01
CA LEU A 144 44.24 15.21 -21.38
C LEU A 144 45.49 15.32 -22.28
N LYS A 145 45.28 15.80 -23.51
CA LYS A 145 46.30 15.95 -24.57
C LYS A 145 45.87 17.04 -25.56
N PRO A 146 46.75 17.59 -26.41
CA PRO A 146 46.41 18.68 -27.34
C PRO A 146 45.20 18.39 -28.23
N ASP A 147 45.05 17.15 -28.72
CA ASP A 147 43.95 16.74 -29.61
C ASP A 147 42.56 16.83 -28.96
N ASN A 148 42.54 16.70 -27.64
CA ASN A 148 41.33 16.74 -26.84
C ASN A 148 41.01 18.18 -26.38
N VAL A 149 41.82 19.17 -26.77
CA VAL A 149 41.60 20.59 -26.46
C VAL A 149 41.31 21.33 -27.76
N LEU A 150 40.04 21.66 -27.97
CA LEU A 150 39.55 22.34 -29.18
C LEU A 150 39.47 23.84 -28.94
N VAL A 151 39.90 24.64 -29.91
CA VAL A 151 39.87 26.10 -29.86
C VAL A 151 39.16 26.65 -31.09
N ARG A 152 38.15 27.49 -30.84
CA ARG A 152 37.39 28.19 -31.89
C ARG A 152 38.17 29.41 -32.40
N ASP A 153 37.78 29.94 -33.56
CA ASP A 153 38.40 31.14 -34.13
C ASP A 153 38.25 32.40 -33.24
N ASP A 154 37.27 32.42 -32.34
CA ASP A 154 37.08 33.48 -31.33
C ASP A 154 38.02 33.34 -30.11
N GLY A 155 38.86 32.30 -30.06
CA GLY A 155 39.79 32.01 -28.97
C GLY A 155 39.18 31.24 -27.79
N ARG A 156 37.92 30.81 -27.87
CA ARG A 156 37.29 29.98 -26.84
C ARG A 156 37.84 28.54 -26.89
N THR A 157 38.38 28.11 -25.76
CA THR A 157 38.98 26.78 -25.55
C THR A 157 37.96 25.84 -24.91
N LEU A 158 37.84 24.62 -25.43
CA LEU A 158 36.87 23.59 -25.06
C LEU A 158 37.57 22.24 -24.92
N LEU A 159 37.50 21.63 -23.73
CA LEU A 159 37.98 20.28 -23.49
C LEU A 159 36.95 19.24 -23.98
N ALA A 160 37.43 18.25 -24.75
CA ALA A 160 36.69 17.22 -25.44
C ALA A 160 37.24 15.81 -25.13
N ASP A 161 36.50 14.77 -25.55
CA ASP A 161 36.79 13.34 -25.41
C ASP A 161 36.95 12.81 -23.97
N PHE A 162 35.83 12.38 -23.37
CA PHE A 162 35.74 11.92 -21.97
C PHE A 162 35.74 10.37 -21.86
N GLY A 163 36.18 9.67 -22.91
CA GLY A 163 36.08 8.21 -23.02
C GLY A 163 36.77 7.43 -21.90
N LEU A 164 37.65 8.10 -21.13
CA LEU A 164 38.42 7.53 -20.03
C LEU A 164 38.16 8.21 -18.68
N THR A 165 37.20 9.14 -18.61
CA THR A 165 36.87 9.87 -17.38
C THR A 165 36.27 8.94 -16.33
N THR A 166 36.75 9.02 -15.09
CA THR A 166 36.27 8.19 -13.98
C THR A 166 36.03 8.99 -12.71
N GLY A 167 35.07 8.55 -11.90
CA GLY A 167 34.81 9.10 -10.57
C GLY A 167 35.88 8.67 -9.57
N PHE A 168 36.26 9.56 -8.67
CA PHE A 168 37.19 9.29 -7.56
C PHE A 168 36.51 9.31 -6.17
N VAL A 169 35.17 9.32 -6.14
CA VAL A 169 34.34 9.32 -4.91
C VAL A 169 33.48 8.05 -4.87
N ASP A 170 33.50 7.32 -3.75
CA ASP A 170 32.74 6.07 -3.54
C ASP A 170 31.22 6.31 -3.56
N GLN A 171 30.49 5.64 -4.46
CA GLN A 171 29.03 5.53 -4.39
C GLN A 171 28.62 4.18 -3.79
N PRO A 172 27.75 4.13 -2.77
CA PRO A 172 27.20 2.86 -2.30
C PRO A 172 26.29 2.25 -3.37
N GLY A 173 26.63 1.04 -3.85
CA GLY A 173 25.80 0.22 -4.74
C GLY A 173 26.36 -0.06 -6.16
N LEU A 174 27.44 0.60 -6.60
CA LEU A 174 28.05 0.36 -7.92
C LEU A 174 29.58 0.25 -7.81
N GLN A 175 30.07 -0.80 -7.15
CA GLN A 175 31.49 -1.16 -7.27
C GLN A 175 31.74 -1.80 -8.65
N ARG A 176 32.41 -1.09 -9.55
CA ARG A 176 33.05 -1.70 -10.73
C ARG A 176 34.53 -1.96 -10.41
N PRO A 177 35.07 -3.15 -10.70
CA PRO A 177 36.51 -3.39 -10.56
C PRO A 177 37.28 -2.57 -11.62
N MET A 178 38.15 -1.64 -11.19
CA MET A 178 39.10 -0.93 -12.05
C MET A 178 40.35 -1.79 -12.28
N LEU A 179 40.58 -2.30 -13.50
CA LEU A 179 41.75 -3.14 -13.82
C LEU A 179 42.40 -2.86 -15.18
N THR A 180 42.21 -1.69 -15.80
CA THR A 180 42.90 -1.34 -17.07
C THR A 180 43.60 0.01 -17.01
N VAL A 181 44.94 -0.01 -17.20
CA VAL A 181 45.73 1.18 -17.54
C VAL A 181 45.20 1.74 -18.85
N ALA A 182 44.72 2.98 -18.85
CA ALA A 182 44.07 3.61 -20.01
C ALA A 182 44.40 5.10 -20.08
N GLY A 183 44.69 5.58 -21.31
CA GLY A 183 45.12 6.95 -21.65
C GLY A 183 46.22 6.94 -22.73
N THR A 184 46.75 8.10 -23.10
CA THR A 184 47.86 8.22 -24.08
C THR A 184 49.23 8.21 -23.36
N PRO A 185 50.11 7.20 -23.55
CA PRO A 185 51.30 6.98 -22.72
C PRO A 185 52.22 8.20 -22.52
N GLY A 186 52.39 9.06 -23.53
CA GLY A 186 53.23 10.27 -23.46
C GLY A 186 52.67 11.42 -22.60
N PHE A 187 51.41 11.34 -22.16
CA PHE A 187 50.75 12.36 -21.32
C PHE A 187 50.31 11.81 -19.96
N MET A 188 50.46 10.50 -19.71
CA MET A 188 50.09 9.88 -18.44
C MET A 188 51.03 10.28 -17.32
N ALA A 189 50.49 10.48 -16.12
CA ALA A 189 51.29 10.69 -14.93
C ALA A 189 52.06 9.41 -14.51
N PRO A 190 53.25 9.53 -13.90
CA PRO A 190 54.07 8.38 -13.51
C PRO A 190 53.34 7.35 -12.65
N GLU A 191 52.50 7.80 -11.71
CA GLU A 191 51.70 6.92 -10.85
C GLU A 191 50.66 6.10 -11.64
N VAL A 192 50.05 6.70 -12.66
CA VAL A 192 49.06 6.02 -13.52
C VAL A 192 49.74 4.95 -14.38
N LEU A 193 50.96 5.21 -14.85
CA LEU A 193 51.76 4.22 -15.59
C LEU A 193 52.21 3.04 -14.72
N ARG A 194 52.39 3.25 -13.41
CA ARG A 194 52.64 2.19 -12.43
C ARG A 194 51.38 1.40 -12.05
N GLY A 195 50.22 1.79 -12.58
CA GLY A 195 48.94 1.15 -12.28
C GLY A 195 48.25 1.67 -11.00
N GLU A 196 48.72 2.78 -10.42
CA GLU A 196 48.06 3.43 -9.29
C GLU A 196 46.78 4.19 -9.74
N PRO A 197 45.81 4.43 -8.84
CA PRO A 197 44.58 5.15 -9.18
C PRO A 197 44.86 6.59 -9.66
N ALA A 198 44.23 6.99 -10.75
CA ALA A 198 44.28 8.38 -11.23
C ALA A 198 43.59 9.32 -10.22
N SER A 199 44.18 10.50 -10.02
CA SER A 199 43.70 11.53 -9.08
C SER A 199 43.67 12.90 -9.75
N PRO A 200 43.09 13.94 -9.11
CA PRO A 200 43.19 15.32 -9.61
C PRO A 200 44.62 15.74 -9.96
N ALA A 201 45.61 15.29 -9.18
CA ALA A 201 47.02 15.56 -9.44
C ALA A 201 47.55 14.90 -10.73
N SER A 202 46.91 13.82 -11.19
CA SER A 202 47.26 13.14 -12.44
C SER A 202 46.80 13.93 -13.66
N ASP A 203 45.62 14.58 -13.62
CA ASP A 203 45.17 15.50 -14.68
C ASP A 203 46.05 16.77 -14.76
N VAL A 204 46.53 17.25 -13.61
CA VAL A 204 47.46 18.40 -13.56
C VAL A 204 48.80 18.06 -14.23
N PHE A 205 49.31 16.84 -14.06
CA PHE A 205 50.48 16.38 -14.80
C PHE A 205 50.22 16.36 -16.31
N ALA A 206 49.08 15.81 -16.74
CA ALA A 206 48.70 15.74 -18.14
C ALA A 206 48.52 17.14 -18.76
N PHE A 207 48.07 18.13 -17.97
CA PHE A 207 48.02 19.54 -18.36
C PHE A 207 49.42 20.10 -18.63
N GLY A 208 50.37 19.88 -17.71
CA GLY A 208 51.77 20.27 -17.92
C GLY A 208 52.38 19.60 -19.16
N ALA A 209 52.16 18.30 -19.33
CA ALA A 209 52.63 17.53 -20.49
C ALA A 209 52.04 18.06 -21.82
N THR A 210 50.78 18.50 -21.81
CA THR A 210 50.12 19.13 -22.96
C THR A 210 50.76 20.45 -23.34
N LEU A 211 51.03 21.33 -22.36
CA LEU A 211 51.72 22.60 -22.62
C LEU A 211 53.17 22.38 -23.07
N PHE A 212 53.89 21.42 -22.47
CA PHE A 212 55.23 21.04 -22.89
C PHE A 212 55.26 20.59 -24.35
N HIS A 213 54.30 19.75 -24.75
CA HIS A 213 54.18 19.29 -26.13
C HIS A 213 53.90 20.43 -27.11
N VAL A 214 52.97 21.33 -26.79
CA VAL A 214 52.64 22.48 -27.66
C VAL A 214 53.86 23.42 -27.84
N LEU A 215 54.69 23.56 -26.80
CA LEU A 215 55.87 24.43 -26.82
C LEU A 215 57.07 23.80 -27.54
N THR A 216 57.26 22.49 -27.42
CA THR A 216 58.51 21.81 -27.84
C THR A 216 58.34 20.86 -29.02
N GLY A 217 57.10 20.48 -29.33
CA GLY A 217 56.78 19.40 -30.28
C GLY A 217 57.13 18.00 -29.79
N ARG A 218 57.61 17.85 -28.55
CA ARG A 218 58.05 16.56 -27.98
C ARG A 218 57.15 16.17 -26.83
N THR A 219 56.96 14.87 -26.59
CA THR A 219 56.35 14.40 -25.34
C THR A 219 57.42 14.31 -24.25
N PRO A 220 57.07 14.55 -22.98
CA PRO A 220 58.02 14.40 -21.88
C PRO A 220 58.47 12.94 -21.72
N PHE A 221 59.78 12.71 -21.61
CA PHE A 221 60.34 11.39 -21.30
C PHE A 221 60.32 11.14 -19.79
N PHE A 222 59.89 9.96 -19.37
CA PHE A 222 59.79 9.59 -17.95
C PHE A 222 61.18 9.46 -17.30
N GLY A 223 61.42 10.24 -16.23
CA GLY A 223 62.59 10.09 -15.36
C GLY A 223 63.75 11.07 -15.58
N GLU A 224 63.65 11.98 -16.56
CA GLU A 224 64.64 13.06 -16.75
C GLU A 224 64.08 14.41 -16.31
N ALA A 225 64.91 15.23 -15.66
CA ALA A 225 64.52 16.59 -15.28
C ALA A 225 64.31 17.44 -16.53
N ILE A 226 63.15 18.09 -16.65
CA ILE A 226 62.85 19.00 -17.76
C ILE A 226 63.77 20.23 -17.66
N GLN A 227 64.82 20.26 -18.48
CA GLN A 227 65.80 21.35 -18.53
C GLN A 227 65.22 22.55 -19.32
N ALA A 228 65.62 23.76 -18.94
CA ALA A 228 65.04 25.00 -19.49
C ALA A 228 65.41 25.26 -20.96
N ASP A 229 66.50 24.66 -21.44
CA ASP A 229 66.99 24.70 -22.82
C ASP A 229 66.16 23.89 -23.82
N LEU A 230 65.24 23.04 -23.33
CA LEU A 230 64.28 22.29 -24.14
C LEU A 230 63.13 23.17 -24.69
N PHE A 231 62.91 24.35 -24.11
CA PHE A 231 61.84 25.27 -24.52
C PHE A 231 62.32 26.25 -25.60
N PRO A 232 61.44 26.66 -26.53
CA PRO A 232 61.82 27.58 -27.58
C PRO A 232 62.23 28.95 -27.02
N PRO A 233 63.23 29.63 -27.62
CA PRO A 233 63.59 30.99 -27.25
C PRO A 233 62.34 31.90 -27.32
N GLY A 234 62.10 32.72 -26.29
CA GLY A 234 60.93 33.60 -26.21
C GLY A 234 59.77 33.08 -25.35
N ALA A 235 59.82 31.86 -24.84
CA ALA A 235 58.88 31.40 -23.80
C ALA A 235 59.10 32.17 -22.47
N PRO A 236 58.05 32.74 -21.84
CA PRO A 236 58.18 33.42 -20.55
C PRO A 236 58.72 32.48 -19.46
N PRO A 237 59.68 32.91 -18.61
CA PRO A 237 60.21 32.08 -17.54
C PRO A 237 59.13 31.51 -16.60
N GLU A 238 58.12 32.30 -16.25
CA GLU A 238 57.02 31.86 -15.40
C GLU A 238 56.15 30.78 -16.08
N LEU A 239 55.97 30.82 -17.41
CA LEU A 239 55.27 29.76 -18.15
C LEU A 239 56.07 28.44 -18.07
N VAL A 240 57.40 28.52 -18.23
CA VAL A 240 58.31 27.38 -18.08
C VAL A 240 58.27 26.82 -16.65
N ASP A 241 58.18 27.68 -15.65
CA ASP A 241 58.07 27.28 -14.23
C ASP A 241 56.74 26.60 -13.91
N VAL A 242 55.62 27.08 -14.47
CA VAL A 242 54.31 26.41 -14.33
C VAL A 242 54.32 25.04 -14.99
N VAL A 243 54.88 24.90 -16.20
CA VAL A 243 55.00 23.59 -16.88
C VAL A 243 55.83 22.62 -16.04
N ARG A 244 56.98 23.05 -15.52
CA ARG A 244 57.81 22.20 -14.65
C ARG A 244 57.11 21.86 -13.33
N GLY A 245 56.46 22.83 -12.70
CA GLY A 245 55.78 22.67 -11.41
C GLY A 245 54.54 21.77 -11.48
N THR A 246 53.82 21.74 -12.60
CA THR A 246 52.69 20.82 -12.82
C THR A 246 53.15 19.38 -13.09
N MET A 247 54.38 19.20 -13.57
CA MET A 247 54.96 17.89 -13.96
C MET A 247 55.91 17.28 -12.92
N ALA A 248 55.86 17.72 -11.66
CA ALA A 248 56.67 17.12 -10.59
C ALA A 248 56.41 15.61 -10.44
N GLU A 249 57.46 14.83 -10.17
CA GLU A 249 57.39 13.36 -10.11
C GLU A 249 56.42 12.87 -9.01
N VAL A 250 56.47 13.50 -7.83
CA VAL A 250 55.59 13.19 -6.70
C VAL A 250 54.29 14.00 -6.80
N PRO A 251 53.09 13.37 -6.80
CA PRO A 251 51.81 14.08 -6.98
C PRO A 251 51.57 15.25 -6.01
N ARG A 252 51.98 15.11 -4.74
CA ARG A 252 51.81 16.13 -3.71
C ARG A 252 52.73 17.36 -3.88
N GLN A 253 53.76 17.26 -4.71
CA GLN A 253 54.69 18.35 -5.01
C GLN A 253 54.28 19.14 -6.26
N ARG A 254 53.25 18.67 -7.00
CA ARG A 254 52.74 19.37 -8.17
C ARG A 254 52.00 20.64 -7.75
N LEU A 255 52.07 21.67 -8.58
CA LEU A 255 51.21 22.85 -8.43
C LEU A 255 49.74 22.42 -8.44
N THR A 256 48.89 23.09 -7.67
CA THR A 256 47.43 22.87 -7.79
C THR A 256 46.89 23.64 -9.00
N VAL A 257 45.66 23.30 -9.42
CA VAL A 257 44.96 24.01 -10.51
C VAL A 257 44.88 25.52 -10.21
N GLU A 258 44.61 25.89 -8.95
CA GLU A 258 44.56 27.29 -8.53
C GLU A 258 45.90 27.99 -8.65
N VAL A 259 46.98 27.39 -8.13
CA VAL A 259 48.31 28.02 -8.16
C VAL A 259 48.83 28.14 -9.60
N ALA A 260 48.58 27.14 -10.45
CA ALA A 260 48.92 27.19 -11.86
C ALA A 260 48.12 28.27 -12.60
N PHE A 261 46.82 28.42 -12.29
CA PHE A 261 45.96 29.44 -12.89
C PHE A 261 46.39 30.85 -12.48
N ASP A 262 46.66 31.10 -11.21
CA ASP A 262 47.07 32.41 -10.70
C ASP A 262 48.37 32.87 -11.37
N ARG A 263 49.36 31.97 -11.48
CA ARG A 263 50.64 32.25 -12.14
C ARG A 263 50.50 32.51 -13.64
N LEU A 264 49.68 31.73 -14.34
CA LEU A 264 49.46 31.92 -15.78
C LEU A 264 48.62 33.16 -16.08
N SER A 265 47.59 33.43 -15.28
CA SER A 265 46.73 34.61 -15.46
C SER A 265 47.51 35.92 -15.30
N ALA A 266 48.55 35.94 -14.44
CA ALA A 266 49.46 37.07 -14.30
C ALA A 266 50.30 37.37 -15.56
N LEU A 267 50.45 36.39 -16.47
CA LEU A 267 51.12 36.55 -17.77
C LEU A 267 50.16 36.97 -18.89
N SER A 268 48.84 36.95 -18.64
CA SER A 268 47.83 37.30 -19.64
C SER A 268 47.68 38.82 -19.76
N SER A 269 47.76 39.34 -20.99
CA SER A 269 47.44 40.75 -21.29
C SER A 269 45.93 41.01 -21.42
N ALA A 270 45.11 39.95 -21.52
CA ALA A 270 43.66 40.04 -21.56
C ALA A 270 43.06 39.69 -20.18
N PRO A 271 41.98 40.35 -19.74
CA PRO A 271 41.32 40.02 -18.48
C PRO A 271 40.80 38.58 -18.54
N VAL A 272 41.39 37.71 -17.73
CA VAL A 272 40.93 36.33 -17.54
C VAL A 272 39.92 36.34 -16.41
N ALA A 273 38.73 35.75 -16.63
CA ALA A 273 37.75 35.61 -15.56
C ALA A 273 38.38 34.78 -14.41
N PRO A 274 38.30 35.21 -13.15
CA PRO A 274 38.84 34.43 -12.04
C PRO A 274 38.17 33.05 -12.01
N LEU A 275 38.90 32.01 -11.57
CA LEU A 275 38.34 30.67 -11.36
C LEU A 275 37.07 30.77 -10.50
N ARG A 276 35.90 30.67 -11.14
CA ARG A 276 34.62 30.69 -10.44
C ARG A 276 34.43 29.35 -9.75
N ARG A 277 34.80 29.26 -8.47
CA ARG A 277 34.26 28.19 -7.62
C ARG A 277 32.75 28.31 -7.63
N ARG A 278 32.04 27.20 -7.80
CA ARG A 278 30.60 27.16 -7.52
C ARG A 278 30.35 27.66 -6.08
N THR A 279 29.87 28.90 -5.98
CA THR A 279 29.16 29.47 -4.83
C THR A 279 27.64 29.35 -5.02
N GLY A 280 27.18 28.55 -6.00
CA GLY A 280 25.78 28.15 -6.15
C GLY A 280 25.45 26.92 -5.30
N TRP A 281 24.18 26.77 -4.96
CA TRP A 281 23.54 25.77 -4.09
C TRP A 281 23.82 24.27 -4.40
N LEU A 282 24.75 23.97 -5.31
CA LEU A 282 25.07 22.66 -5.87
C LEU A 282 26.35 22.00 -5.34
N SER A 283 26.97 22.50 -4.26
CA SER A 283 27.93 21.71 -3.46
C SER A 283 27.27 20.73 -2.47
N GLN A 284 25.93 20.57 -2.45
CA GLN A 284 25.24 19.61 -1.58
C GLN A 284 25.33 18.14 -2.03
N ARG A 285 26.12 17.82 -3.06
CA ARG A 285 26.58 16.43 -3.32
C ARG A 285 27.91 16.09 -2.64
N ALA A 286 28.56 17.04 -1.96
CA ALA A 286 29.49 16.68 -0.90
C ALA A 286 28.65 16.24 0.31
N GLU A 287 28.82 14.99 0.70
CA GLU A 287 28.28 14.38 1.91
C GLU A 287 28.39 15.37 3.08
N GLY A 288 27.26 15.98 3.46
CA GLY A 288 27.22 16.77 4.68
C GLY A 288 27.33 15.80 5.83
N GLN A 289 28.52 15.72 6.43
CA GLN A 289 28.81 14.99 7.67
C GLN A 289 27.60 15.09 8.61
N LEU A 290 27.10 13.95 9.07
CA LEU A 290 26.06 13.93 10.10
C LEU A 290 26.68 14.52 11.38
N VAL A 291 26.40 15.79 11.69
CA VAL A 291 26.96 16.49 12.86
C VAL A 291 25.93 16.51 13.99
N GLY A 292 26.32 16.02 15.17
CA GLY A 292 25.53 16.15 16.39
C GLY A 292 24.36 15.16 16.49
N ARG A 293 24.41 14.05 15.76
CA ARG A 293 23.40 12.95 15.79
C ARG A 293 24.04 11.57 15.97
N GLU A 294 25.26 11.55 16.50
CA GLU A 294 26.07 10.33 16.65
C GLU A 294 25.40 9.35 17.61
N ARG A 295 24.79 9.85 18.70
CA ARG A 295 24.06 9.05 19.67
C ARG A 295 22.84 8.38 19.04
N GLU A 296 22.03 9.14 18.30
CA GLU A 296 20.84 8.64 17.62
C GLU A 296 21.19 7.62 16.53
N LEU A 297 22.27 7.85 15.77
CA LEU A 297 22.73 6.91 14.75
C LEU A 297 23.22 5.59 15.37
N GLU A 298 23.94 5.64 16.49
CA GLU A 298 24.42 4.45 17.20
C GLU A 298 23.26 3.65 17.82
N GLU A 299 22.20 4.33 18.27
CA GLU A 299 20.96 3.68 18.72
C GLU A 299 20.27 2.94 17.57
N LEU A 300 20.12 3.56 16.40
CA LEU A 300 19.55 2.91 15.22
C LEU A 300 20.39 1.70 14.77
N ARG A 301 21.72 1.84 14.73
CA ARG A 301 22.62 0.73 14.37
C ARG A 301 22.44 -0.46 15.31
N ARG A 302 22.32 -0.23 16.62
CA ARG A 302 22.07 -1.30 17.61
C ARG A 302 20.72 -1.99 17.40
N SER A 303 19.68 -1.25 17.05
CA SER A 303 18.36 -1.78 16.75
C SER A 303 18.31 -2.58 15.44
N CYS A 304 19.03 -2.16 14.40
CA CYS A 304 19.04 -2.82 13.09
C CYS A 304 19.98 -4.05 13.00
N LEU A 305 20.75 -4.37 14.05
CA LEU A 305 21.72 -5.48 14.08
C LEU A 305 21.18 -6.75 14.78
N ARG A 306 19.97 -6.71 15.35
CA ARG A 306 19.34 -7.90 15.94
C ARG A 306 18.62 -8.69 14.86
N ASP A 307 19.35 -9.64 14.29
CA ASP A 307 18.85 -10.58 13.29
C ASP A 307 17.91 -11.59 13.97
N VAL A 308 16.63 -11.27 14.05
CA VAL A 308 15.57 -12.19 14.46
C VAL A 308 14.82 -12.60 13.20
N GLY A 309 14.47 -13.88 13.04
CA GLY A 309 13.88 -14.45 11.81
C GLY A 309 12.46 -13.99 11.46
N GLY A 310 12.14 -12.71 11.67
CA GLY A 310 10.87 -12.05 11.33
C GLY A 310 11.05 -10.56 11.04
N THR A 311 9.95 -9.84 10.87
CA THR A 311 9.96 -8.39 10.55
C THR A 311 10.47 -7.58 11.75
N THR A 312 11.43 -6.69 11.52
CA THR A 312 11.88 -5.69 12.51
C THR A 312 11.47 -4.31 12.05
N VAL A 313 10.82 -3.52 12.91
CA VAL A 313 10.31 -2.20 12.53
C VAL A 313 10.98 -1.08 13.32
N VAL A 314 11.46 -0.06 12.59
CA VAL A 314 12.15 1.11 13.13
C VAL A 314 11.39 2.37 12.75
N HIS A 315 10.82 3.04 13.74
CA HIS A 315 10.10 4.30 13.59
C HIS A 315 11.03 5.48 13.88
N VAL A 316 11.25 6.36 12.91
CA VAL A 316 11.99 7.62 13.09
C VAL A 316 11.02 8.80 12.99
N ARG A 317 10.68 9.39 14.14
CA ARG A 317 9.64 10.41 14.25
C ARG A 317 10.18 11.76 14.71
N GLY A 318 9.59 12.86 14.25
CA GLY A 318 9.96 14.21 14.68
C GLY A 318 9.47 15.30 13.73
N PRO A 319 9.63 16.59 14.10
CA PRO A 319 9.13 17.72 13.31
C PRO A 319 9.78 17.82 11.91
N SER A 320 9.18 18.61 11.01
CA SER A 320 9.71 18.81 9.66
C SER A 320 11.08 19.50 9.69
N GLY A 321 12.00 19.11 8.82
CA GLY A 321 13.35 19.72 8.73
C GLY A 321 14.34 19.32 9.83
N VAL A 322 13.99 18.40 10.74
CA VAL A 322 14.82 18.00 11.89
C VAL A 322 16.01 17.08 11.52
N GLY A 323 16.02 16.51 10.30
CA GLY A 323 17.10 15.64 9.80
C GLY A 323 16.80 14.14 9.73
N LYS A 324 15.53 13.71 9.80
CA LYS A 324 15.11 12.29 9.71
C LYS A 324 15.73 11.54 8.52
N THR A 325 15.57 12.10 7.31
CA THR A 325 16.08 11.53 6.06
C THR A 325 17.60 11.40 6.05
N ALA A 326 18.32 12.41 6.56
CA ALA A 326 19.77 12.38 6.62
C ALA A 326 20.28 11.28 7.57
N LEU A 327 19.60 11.08 8.69
CA LEU A 327 19.93 10.03 9.66
C LEU A 327 19.70 8.62 9.10
N VAL A 328 18.57 8.37 8.43
CA VAL A 328 18.28 7.07 7.82
C VAL A 328 19.24 6.76 6.67
N ARG A 329 19.61 7.74 5.84
CA ARG A 329 20.62 7.54 4.79
C ARG A 329 21.98 7.15 5.35
N GLU A 330 22.42 7.79 6.44
CA GLU A 330 23.68 7.44 7.10
C GLU A 330 23.65 6.06 7.76
N LEU A 331 22.48 5.63 8.23
CA LEU A 331 22.25 4.26 8.73
C LEU A 331 22.40 3.23 7.61
N LEU A 332 21.87 3.52 6.42
CA LEU A 332 21.85 2.60 5.27
C LEU A 332 23.13 2.63 4.43
N LYS A 333 23.98 3.64 4.62
CA LYS A 333 25.24 3.80 3.87
C LYS A 333 26.18 2.61 4.09
N GLY A 334 26.62 2.00 2.98
CA GLY A 334 27.61 0.91 2.98
C GLY A 334 27.09 -0.45 3.42
N ARG A 335 25.77 -0.65 3.53
CA ARG A 335 25.16 -1.96 3.80
C ARG A 335 25.01 -2.76 2.51
N ASP A 336 25.33 -4.04 2.57
CA ASP A 336 25.14 -5.00 1.47
C ASP A 336 23.77 -5.68 1.59
N GLU A 337 22.70 -4.92 1.31
CA GLU A 337 21.31 -5.35 1.41
C GLU A 337 20.47 -4.76 0.27
N VAL A 338 19.33 -5.39 -0.05
CA VAL A 338 18.35 -4.87 -1.01
C VAL A 338 17.53 -3.80 -0.31
N LEU A 339 17.63 -2.56 -0.78
CA LEU A 339 16.84 -1.43 -0.28
C LEU A 339 15.72 -1.13 -1.28
N LEU A 340 14.47 -1.17 -0.81
CA LEU A 340 13.29 -0.68 -1.53
C LEU A 340 12.71 0.52 -0.77
N ALA A 341 12.49 1.65 -1.44
CA ALA A 341 12.08 2.90 -0.78
C ALA A 341 10.77 3.48 -1.35
N GLY A 342 9.84 3.82 -0.47
CA GLY A 342 8.59 4.52 -0.79
C GLY A 342 8.50 5.85 -0.05
N ARG A 343 7.79 6.83 -0.62
CA ARG A 343 7.59 8.15 0.01
C ARG A 343 6.16 8.64 -0.22
N CYS A 344 5.47 9.01 0.86
CA CYS A 344 4.11 9.57 0.78
C CYS A 344 4.12 11.10 0.68
N HIS A 345 3.20 11.67 -0.11
CA HIS A 345 3.08 13.12 -0.29
C HIS A 345 1.73 13.71 0.21
N PRO A 346 1.71 14.98 0.72
CA PRO A 346 0.53 15.61 1.36
C PRO A 346 -0.76 15.71 0.56
N HIS A 347 -0.69 15.53 -0.74
CA HIS A 347 -1.83 15.65 -1.64
C HIS A 347 -1.89 14.48 -2.62
N GLU A 348 -1.28 13.37 -2.25
CA GLU A 348 -1.31 12.13 -3.01
C GLU A 348 -2.54 11.34 -2.60
N GLN A 349 -3.52 11.29 -3.51
CA GLN A 349 -4.69 10.43 -3.39
C GLN A 349 -4.52 9.22 -4.34
N LEU A 350 -3.29 8.70 -4.41
CA LEU A 350 -2.97 7.51 -5.18
C LEU A 350 -3.24 6.27 -4.33
N ALA A 351 -3.74 5.22 -4.99
CA ALA A 351 -3.82 3.90 -4.40
C ALA A 351 -2.42 3.45 -3.98
N PHE A 352 -2.30 2.92 -2.77
CA PHE A 352 -1.05 2.34 -2.26
C PHE A 352 0.15 3.31 -2.23
N CYS A 353 -0.08 4.60 -1.96
CA CYS A 353 0.96 5.64 -2.03
C CYS A 353 2.21 5.35 -1.18
N ALA A 354 2.09 4.61 -0.08
CA ALA A 354 3.26 4.26 0.75
C ALA A 354 4.18 3.24 0.07
N LEU A 355 3.64 2.40 -0.81
CA LEU A 355 4.34 1.29 -1.44
C LEU A 355 4.61 1.49 -2.93
N ASP A 356 4.05 2.50 -3.59
CA ASP A 356 4.26 2.76 -5.02
C ASP A 356 5.76 2.86 -5.37
N GLY A 357 6.52 3.65 -4.60
CA GLY A 357 7.98 3.76 -4.77
C GLY A 357 8.74 2.44 -4.48
N VAL A 358 8.26 1.67 -3.50
CA VAL A 358 8.82 0.33 -3.20
C VAL A 358 8.65 -0.61 -4.39
N ILE A 359 7.51 -0.51 -5.09
CA ILE A 359 7.25 -1.31 -6.29
C ILE A 359 8.07 -0.82 -7.49
N ASP A 360 8.26 0.49 -7.66
CA ASP A 360 9.16 1.03 -8.69
C ASP A 360 10.60 0.48 -8.51
N ASP A 361 11.11 0.48 -7.28
CA ASP A 361 12.42 -0.11 -6.95
C ASP A 361 12.44 -1.63 -7.17
N LEU A 362 11.34 -2.32 -6.83
CA LEU A 362 11.19 -3.76 -7.06
C LEU A 362 11.20 -4.09 -8.56
N VAL A 363 10.57 -3.29 -9.41
CA VAL A 363 10.59 -3.46 -10.87
C VAL A 363 12.03 -3.41 -11.37
N LEU A 364 12.81 -2.41 -10.95
CA LEU A 364 14.22 -2.29 -11.35
C LEU A 364 15.05 -3.49 -10.91
N LEU A 365 14.82 -4.00 -9.69
CA LEU A 365 15.48 -5.20 -9.19
C LEU A 365 15.14 -6.44 -10.04
N LEU A 366 13.86 -6.63 -10.37
CA LEU A 366 13.37 -7.79 -11.12
C LEU A 366 13.68 -7.72 -12.62
N GLU A 367 13.95 -6.53 -13.19
CA GLU A 367 14.48 -6.38 -14.55
C GLU A 367 15.86 -7.03 -14.68
N ASP A 368 16.71 -6.87 -13.66
CA ASP A 368 18.06 -7.42 -13.64
C ASP A 368 18.13 -8.87 -13.09
N ALA A 369 17.20 -9.26 -12.20
CA ALA A 369 17.13 -10.57 -11.55
C ALA A 369 15.68 -11.10 -11.44
N PRO A 370 15.15 -11.77 -12.48
CA PRO A 370 13.73 -12.17 -12.55
C PRO A 370 13.38 -13.47 -11.79
N GLU A 371 14.35 -14.16 -11.19
CA GLU A 371 14.16 -15.46 -10.52
C GLU A 371 13.07 -15.46 -9.43
N PRO A 372 12.93 -14.42 -8.59
CA PRO A 372 11.89 -14.37 -7.55
C PRO A 372 10.46 -14.45 -8.10
N CYS A 373 10.23 -14.07 -9.37
CA CYS A 373 8.90 -14.09 -9.98
C CYS A 373 8.32 -15.50 -10.11
N ALA A 374 9.16 -16.54 -10.16
CA ALA A 374 8.73 -17.92 -10.38
C ALA A 374 7.87 -18.53 -9.25
N VAL A 375 7.75 -17.85 -8.10
CA VAL A 375 6.90 -18.27 -6.97
C VAL A 375 5.40 -18.03 -7.23
N LEU A 376 5.09 -17.19 -8.21
CA LEU A 376 3.72 -16.80 -8.53
C LEU A 376 3.11 -17.73 -9.58
N ASP A 377 1.83 -18.07 -9.43
CA ASP A 377 1.05 -18.68 -10.51
C ASP A 377 0.55 -17.62 -11.52
N ASP A 378 -0.01 -18.06 -12.66
CA ASP A 378 -0.47 -17.16 -13.73
C ASP A 378 -1.52 -16.15 -13.24
N VAL A 379 -2.45 -16.59 -12.37
CA VAL A 379 -3.53 -15.75 -11.85
C VAL A 379 -2.96 -14.73 -10.86
N GLU A 380 -2.05 -15.16 -10.00
CA GLU A 380 -1.38 -14.31 -9.02
C GLU A 380 -0.51 -13.26 -9.68
N THR A 381 0.17 -13.63 -10.77
CA THR A 381 0.96 -12.72 -11.60
C THR A 381 0.08 -11.63 -12.21
N GLU A 382 -1.06 -12.01 -12.80
CA GLU A 382 -2.02 -11.05 -13.34
C GLU A 382 -2.61 -10.14 -12.27
N LEU A 383 -2.94 -10.68 -11.09
CA LEU A 383 -3.51 -9.94 -9.97
C LEU A 383 -2.52 -8.93 -9.35
N VAL A 384 -1.25 -9.31 -9.20
CA VAL A 384 -0.19 -8.41 -8.73
C VAL A 384 0.08 -7.32 -9.75
N ALA A 385 0.07 -7.64 -11.05
CA ALA A 385 0.17 -6.64 -12.13
C ALA A 385 -1.05 -5.71 -12.17
N THR A 386 -2.23 -6.20 -11.77
CA THR A 386 -3.46 -5.39 -11.65
C THR A 386 -3.37 -4.39 -10.50
N LEU A 387 -2.85 -4.82 -9.33
CA LEU A 387 -2.59 -3.91 -8.21
C LEU A 387 -1.55 -2.85 -8.58
N PHE A 388 -0.46 -3.26 -9.22
CA PHE A 388 0.67 -2.40 -9.55
C PHE A 388 1.01 -2.48 -11.05
N PRO A 389 0.40 -1.63 -11.89
CA PRO A 389 0.65 -1.62 -13.33
C PRO A 389 2.11 -1.39 -13.74
N ALA A 390 2.95 -0.86 -12.84
CA ALA A 390 4.39 -0.71 -13.06
C ALA A 390 5.07 -2.07 -13.34
N LEU A 391 4.61 -3.15 -12.68
CA LEU A 391 5.15 -4.50 -12.86
C LEU A 391 4.86 -5.06 -14.25
N ALA A 392 3.76 -4.67 -14.91
CA ALA A 392 3.40 -5.13 -16.25
C ALA A 392 4.43 -4.79 -17.35
N ARG A 393 5.42 -3.93 -17.05
CA ARG A 393 6.57 -3.66 -17.92
C ARG A 393 7.53 -4.84 -18.02
N LEU A 394 7.58 -5.68 -16.99
CA LEU A 394 8.40 -6.88 -16.96
C LEU A 394 7.80 -7.97 -17.85
N PRO A 395 8.60 -8.69 -18.65
CA PRO A 395 8.09 -9.76 -19.52
C PRO A 395 7.27 -10.83 -18.79
N HIS A 396 7.58 -11.08 -17.52
CA HIS A 396 6.88 -12.06 -16.68
C HIS A 396 5.45 -11.64 -16.29
N PHE A 397 5.20 -10.33 -16.18
CA PHE A 397 3.91 -9.76 -15.79
C PHE A 397 3.16 -9.14 -16.98
N ALA A 398 3.69 -9.31 -18.20
CA ALA A 398 3.09 -8.73 -19.39
C ALA A 398 1.72 -9.38 -19.66
N PRO A 399 0.64 -8.59 -19.83
CA PRO A 399 -0.68 -9.16 -20.04
C PRO A 399 -0.73 -10.00 -21.32
N SER A 400 -1.41 -11.14 -21.26
CA SER A 400 -1.85 -11.83 -22.48
C SER A 400 -2.68 -10.83 -23.30
N ARG A 401 -2.37 -10.67 -24.59
CA ARG A 401 -2.81 -9.57 -25.49
C ARG A 401 -4.33 -9.40 -25.71
N ALA A 402 -5.20 -9.94 -24.86
CA ALA A 402 -6.64 -9.98 -25.08
C ALA A 402 -7.41 -8.71 -24.67
N ASN A 403 -6.98 -7.90 -23.69
CA ASN A 403 -7.89 -6.92 -23.05
C ASN A 403 -7.48 -5.44 -23.03
N THR A 404 -6.37 -5.01 -23.64
CA THR A 404 -5.93 -3.60 -23.57
C THR A 404 -6.52 -2.66 -24.63
N GLY A 405 -7.48 -3.11 -25.44
CA GLY A 405 -7.98 -2.37 -26.60
C GLY A 405 -9.05 -1.30 -26.33
N GLU A 406 -9.74 -1.33 -25.19
CA GLU A 406 -11.01 -0.57 -25.04
C GLU A 406 -10.93 0.69 -24.17
N LEU A 407 -9.88 0.89 -23.36
CA LEU A 407 -9.78 2.03 -22.44
C LEU A 407 -9.26 3.34 -23.07
N ALA A 408 -8.57 3.28 -24.21
CA ALA A 408 -8.04 4.49 -24.87
C ALA A 408 -9.11 5.32 -25.61
N ALA A 409 -10.32 4.78 -25.80
CA ALA A 409 -11.41 5.46 -26.51
C ALA A 409 -12.33 6.30 -25.60
N ALA A 410 -12.18 6.22 -24.26
CA ALA A 410 -13.07 6.86 -23.29
C ALA A 410 -12.65 8.28 -22.87
N ALA A 411 -11.54 8.81 -23.39
CA ALA A 411 -11.02 10.15 -23.05
C ALA A 411 -11.77 11.32 -23.74
N THR A 412 -12.83 11.06 -24.49
CA THR A 412 -13.63 12.09 -25.17
C THR A 412 -14.95 12.35 -24.44
N THR A 413 -14.98 13.46 -23.70
CA THR A 413 -16.07 14.39 -23.31
C THR A 413 -17.52 13.93 -23.04
N GLU A 414 -17.86 12.64 -23.07
CA GLU A 414 -19.13 12.12 -22.57
C GLU A 414 -18.85 10.89 -21.70
N LEU A 415 -19.17 10.98 -20.41
CA LEU A 415 -19.15 9.83 -19.48
C LEU A 415 -20.02 8.71 -20.09
N PRO A 416 -19.45 7.55 -20.49
CA PRO A 416 -20.25 6.47 -21.04
C PRO A 416 -21.24 5.97 -19.96
N ARG A 417 -22.48 5.70 -20.36
CA ARG A 417 -23.53 5.24 -19.44
C ARG A 417 -23.13 3.89 -18.84
N GLY A 418 -23.14 3.77 -17.51
CA GLY A 418 -22.95 2.49 -16.81
C GLY A 418 -21.50 2.06 -16.55
N VAL A 419 -20.51 2.93 -16.77
CA VAL A 419 -19.08 2.61 -16.50
C VAL A 419 -18.83 2.27 -15.02
N VAL A 420 -19.43 3.04 -14.12
CA VAL A 420 -19.38 2.79 -12.67
C VAL A 420 -19.94 1.41 -12.33
N ASP A 421 -20.96 0.96 -13.08
CA ASP A 421 -21.62 -0.31 -12.80
C ASP A 421 -20.78 -1.53 -13.18
N ALA A 422 -20.01 -1.43 -14.27
CA ALA A 422 -19.15 -2.49 -14.79
C ALA A 422 -17.83 -2.62 -14.00
N ALA A 423 -17.13 -1.52 -13.75
CA ALA A 423 -15.77 -1.54 -13.19
C ALA A 423 -15.70 -2.09 -11.76
N LEU A 424 -16.61 -1.64 -10.88
CA LEU A 424 -16.68 -2.10 -9.48
C LEU A 424 -17.48 -3.40 -9.31
N GLY A 425 -17.93 -4.01 -10.41
CA GLY A 425 -18.81 -5.19 -10.39
C GLY A 425 -18.07 -6.50 -10.55
N ALA A 426 -16.98 -6.45 -11.33
CA ALA A 426 -16.12 -7.59 -11.59
C ALA A 426 -15.04 -7.77 -10.51
N ALA A 427 -14.60 -6.70 -9.86
CA ALA A 427 -13.57 -6.71 -8.83
C ALA A 427 -14.08 -7.25 -7.49
N ASP A 428 -13.36 -8.20 -6.89
CA ASP A 428 -13.72 -8.75 -5.59
C ASP A 428 -12.61 -8.64 -4.53
N LYS A 429 -13.01 -8.50 -3.26
CA LYS A 429 -12.11 -8.45 -2.11
C LYS A 429 -11.22 -9.70 -2.03
N HIS A 430 -11.66 -10.84 -2.57
CA HIS A 430 -10.83 -12.04 -2.67
C HIS A 430 -9.59 -11.84 -3.54
N GLN A 431 -9.77 -11.21 -4.70
CA GLN A 431 -8.68 -10.93 -5.65
C GLN A 431 -7.64 -10.03 -5.00
N ARG A 432 -8.08 -9.02 -4.23
CA ARG A 432 -7.21 -8.10 -3.48
C ARG A 432 -6.34 -8.86 -2.47
N LEU A 433 -6.97 -9.69 -1.63
CA LEU A 433 -6.24 -10.46 -0.61
C LEU A 433 -5.29 -11.49 -1.22
N ARG A 434 -5.69 -12.17 -2.31
CA ARG A 434 -4.82 -13.09 -3.05
C ARG A 434 -3.61 -12.35 -3.63
N ALA A 435 -3.83 -11.17 -4.21
CA ALA A 435 -2.78 -10.33 -4.74
C ALA A 435 -1.82 -9.84 -3.65
N PHE A 436 -2.31 -9.47 -2.46
CA PHE A 436 -1.47 -9.09 -1.32
C PHE A 436 -0.58 -10.25 -0.85
N ARG A 437 -1.14 -11.47 -0.75
CA ARG A 437 -0.38 -12.69 -0.41
C ARG A 437 0.65 -13.06 -1.47
N ALA A 438 0.31 -12.87 -2.74
CA ALA A 438 1.23 -13.07 -3.85
C ALA A 438 2.42 -12.10 -3.77
N LEU A 439 2.16 -10.80 -3.58
CA LEU A 439 3.21 -9.81 -3.39
C LEU A 439 4.10 -10.13 -2.18
N ARG A 440 3.52 -10.57 -1.06
CA ARG A 440 4.27 -11.01 0.13
C ARG A 440 5.22 -12.16 -0.19
N ARG A 441 4.75 -13.17 -0.92
CA ARG A 441 5.60 -14.31 -1.35
C ARG A 441 6.73 -13.85 -2.26
N LEU A 442 6.45 -12.97 -3.20
CA LEU A 442 7.47 -12.37 -4.09
C LEU A 442 8.55 -11.64 -3.28
N LEU A 443 8.16 -10.75 -2.36
CA LEU A 443 9.11 -10.07 -1.46
C LEU A 443 9.83 -11.05 -0.53
N GLY A 444 9.16 -12.13 -0.12
CA GLY A 444 9.75 -13.22 0.66
C GLY A 444 10.86 -13.96 -0.10
N GLU A 445 10.70 -14.22 -1.39
CA GLU A 445 11.77 -14.80 -2.21
C GLU A 445 12.96 -13.84 -2.38
N VAL A 446 12.69 -12.55 -2.58
CA VAL A 446 13.75 -11.52 -2.60
C VAL A 446 14.53 -11.55 -1.28
N ALA A 447 13.82 -11.56 -0.15
CA ALA A 447 14.41 -11.60 1.18
C ALA A 447 15.19 -12.89 1.50
N ARG A 448 14.87 -14.02 0.84
CA ARG A 448 15.66 -15.27 0.95
C ARG A 448 16.99 -15.18 0.23
N SER A 449 17.06 -14.43 -0.86
CA SER A 449 18.28 -14.29 -1.67
C SER A 449 19.27 -13.30 -1.06
N ARG A 450 18.77 -12.20 -0.48
CA ARG A 450 19.54 -11.12 0.14
C ARG A 450 18.70 -10.49 1.26
N ARG A 451 19.37 -9.89 2.25
CA ARG A 451 18.67 -9.10 3.28
C ARG A 451 17.84 -7.99 2.63
N LEU A 452 16.59 -7.84 3.04
CA LEU A 452 15.63 -6.87 2.52
C LEU A 452 15.37 -5.76 3.53
N THR A 453 15.56 -4.52 3.11
CA THR A 453 15.19 -3.31 3.85
C THR A 453 14.14 -2.53 3.07
N ILE A 454 13.01 -2.23 3.71
CA ILE A 454 11.92 -1.41 3.16
C ILE A 454 11.93 -0.06 3.90
N TRP A 455 12.17 1.03 3.19
CA TRP A 455 12.18 2.37 3.77
C TRP A 455 10.93 3.16 3.35
N LEU A 456 10.06 3.48 4.30
CA LEU A 456 8.84 4.26 4.10
C LEU A 456 9.05 5.70 4.63
N GLU A 457 9.11 6.67 3.73
CA GLU A 457 9.30 8.08 4.04
C GLU A 457 7.98 8.85 4.12
N ASP A 458 7.87 9.76 5.08
CA ASP A 458 6.72 10.65 5.24
C ASP A 458 5.35 9.95 5.46
N LEU A 459 5.32 8.81 6.16
CA LEU A 459 4.14 7.93 6.36
C LEU A 459 2.87 8.61 6.93
N HIS A 460 3.00 9.79 7.54
CA HIS A 460 1.85 10.63 7.95
C HIS A 460 0.91 11.06 6.82
N TRP A 461 1.25 10.80 5.56
CA TRP A 461 0.40 11.05 4.39
C TRP A 461 -0.08 9.76 3.71
N THR A 462 -0.07 8.63 4.41
CA THR A 462 -0.53 7.34 3.88
C THR A 462 -2.05 7.27 3.67
N ASP A 463 -2.50 6.31 2.86
CA ASP A 463 -3.91 5.99 2.61
C ASP A 463 -4.33 4.63 3.25
N ASP A 464 -5.63 4.36 3.37
CA ASP A 464 -6.17 3.11 3.92
C ASP A 464 -5.78 1.85 3.13
N ASP A 465 -5.65 1.94 1.80
CA ASP A 465 -5.26 0.80 0.96
C ASP A 465 -3.79 0.42 1.17
N SER A 466 -2.91 1.42 1.34
CA SER A 466 -1.52 1.25 1.79
C SER A 466 -1.46 0.54 3.15
N VAL A 467 -2.29 0.97 4.11
CA VAL A 467 -2.31 0.36 5.45
C VAL A 467 -2.79 -1.09 5.40
N ASP A 468 -3.84 -1.38 4.63
CA ASP A 468 -4.33 -2.75 4.43
C ASP A 468 -3.26 -3.67 3.82
N LEU A 469 -2.53 -3.17 2.82
CA LEU A 469 -1.44 -3.92 2.20
C LEU A 469 -0.27 -4.12 3.18
N LEU A 470 0.13 -3.08 3.91
CA LEU A 470 1.14 -3.18 4.96
C LEU A 470 0.74 -4.23 6.01
N ALA A 471 -0.53 -4.28 6.40
CA ALA A 471 -1.05 -5.30 7.32
C ALA A 471 -0.90 -6.71 6.73
N ALA A 472 -1.26 -6.89 5.47
CA ALA A 472 -1.11 -8.20 4.82
C ALA A 472 0.35 -8.63 4.67
N LEU A 473 1.30 -7.69 4.55
CA LEU A 473 2.73 -7.99 4.51
C LEU A 473 3.30 -8.38 5.88
N VAL A 474 2.67 -7.92 6.97
CA VAL A 474 3.20 -7.94 8.33
C VAL A 474 2.52 -8.97 9.26
N ASP A 475 1.19 -9.11 9.19
CA ASP A 475 0.35 -9.73 10.23
C ASP A 475 0.04 -11.24 9.99
N GLU A 476 0.36 -11.78 8.81
CA GLU A 476 0.10 -13.21 8.50
C GLU A 476 1.11 -14.20 9.13
N PRO A 477 0.69 -15.44 9.46
CA PRO A 477 1.58 -16.48 9.98
C PRO A 477 2.77 -16.74 9.03
N GLY A 478 3.99 -16.52 9.54
CA GLY A 478 5.24 -16.55 8.77
C GLY A 478 5.66 -15.15 8.37
N ALA A 479 6.36 -14.44 9.26
CA ALA A 479 6.75 -13.05 9.07
C ALA A 479 7.69 -12.87 7.86
N LEU A 480 7.50 -11.79 7.11
CA LEU A 480 8.43 -11.36 6.06
C LEU A 480 9.77 -10.99 6.72
N PRO A 481 10.89 -11.67 6.43
CA PRO A 481 12.17 -11.36 7.06
C PRO A 481 12.78 -10.09 6.46
N ALA A 482 12.31 -8.94 6.92
CA ALA A 482 12.71 -7.62 6.42
C ALA A 482 12.87 -6.59 7.55
N LEU A 483 13.76 -5.63 7.33
CA LEU A 483 13.87 -4.41 8.13
C LEU A 483 12.96 -3.33 7.54
N VAL A 484 11.94 -2.90 8.27
CA VAL A 484 11.05 -1.80 7.84
C VAL A 484 11.45 -0.53 8.59
N VAL A 485 11.90 0.49 7.88
CA VAL A 485 12.22 1.81 8.45
C VAL A 485 11.12 2.78 8.06
N ALA A 486 10.32 3.27 9.01
CA ALA A 486 9.23 4.20 8.77
C ALA A 486 9.55 5.59 9.35
N THR A 487 9.40 6.64 8.56
CA THR A 487 9.61 8.03 9.02
C THR A 487 8.33 8.86 8.91
N TYR A 488 8.04 9.66 9.93
CA TYR A 488 6.81 10.47 9.96
C TYR A 488 6.93 11.69 10.88
N ARG A 489 5.98 12.63 10.76
CA ARG A 489 5.91 13.81 11.63
C ARG A 489 5.32 13.44 12.99
N TRP A 490 5.91 13.98 14.04
CA TRP A 490 5.45 13.78 15.40
C TRP A 490 5.89 14.96 16.27
N SER A 491 4.97 15.52 17.05
CA SER A 491 5.27 16.56 18.05
C SER A 491 4.75 16.12 19.41
N ALA A 492 5.55 16.35 20.46
CA ALA A 492 5.17 16.05 21.85
C ALA A 492 4.08 16.99 22.40
N SER A 493 3.79 18.10 21.70
CA SER A 493 2.79 19.11 22.10
C SER A 493 1.39 18.88 21.53
N THR A 494 1.20 17.85 20.69
CA THR A 494 -0.08 17.51 20.07
C THR A 494 -0.56 16.19 20.65
N GLU A 495 -1.78 16.18 21.21
CA GLU A 495 -2.45 14.96 21.66
C GLU A 495 -2.55 13.93 20.52
N PRO A 496 -2.57 12.60 20.81
CA PRO A 496 -2.73 11.54 19.81
C PRO A 496 -3.91 11.77 18.87
N ASP A 497 -4.98 12.40 19.37
CA ASP A 497 -6.23 12.67 18.66
C ASP A 497 -6.09 13.69 17.51
N LEU A 498 -4.94 14.37 17.39
CA LEU A 498 -4.65 15.32 16.32
C LEU A 498 -3.82 14.72 15.17
N GLN A 499 -3.46 13.43 15.24
CA GLN A 499 -2.78 12.73 14.15
C GLN A 499 -3.80 12.15 13.15
N PRO A 500 -3.42 11.99 11.87
CA PRO A 500 -4.27 11.30 10.88
C PRO A 500 -4.62 9.88 11.35
N PRO A 501 -5.90 9.46 11.32
CA PRO A 501 -6.32 8.10 11.68
C PRO A 501 -5.55 7.02 10.94
N GLU A 502 -5.23 7.26 9.65
CA GLU A 502 -4.51 6.34 8.77
C GLU A 502 -3.07 6.14 9.25
N LEU A 503 -2.40 7.21 9.72
CA LEU A 503 -1.07 7.12 10.33
C LEU A 503 -1.11 6.31 11.63
N LEU A 504 -2.09 6.55 12.49
CA LEU A 504 -2.23 5.80 13.75
C LEU A 504 -2.43 4.31 13.48
N ARG A 505 -3.30 3.99 12.53
CA ARG A 505 -3.54 2.61 12.07
C ARG A 505 -2.30 2.00 11.43
N ALA A 506 -1.58 2.74 10.59
CA ALA A 506 -0.32 2.28 10.00
C ALA A 506 0.73 1.93 11.07
N ILE A 507 0.87 2.78 12.09
CA ILE A 507 1.78 2.56 13.23
C ILE A 507 1.35 1.33 14.03
N GLU A 508 0.06 1.15 14.29
CA GLU A 508 -0.47 -0.03 14.99
C GLU A 508 -0.19 -1.31 14.21
N VAL A 509 -0.45 -1.29 12.90
CA VAL A 509 -0.27 -2.43 11.98
C VAL A 509 1.19 -2.85 11.89
N ILE A 510 2.10 -1.93 11.55
CA ILE A 510 3.53 -2.26 11.49
C ILE A 510 4.09 -2.53 12.90
N GLY A 511 3.49 -1.92 13.92
CA GLY A 511 3.79 -2.15 15.33
C GLY A 511 3.37 -3.52 15.85
N ALA A 512 2.46 -4.22 15.18
CA ALA A 512 2.13 -5.61 15.52
C ALA A 512 3.23 -6.59 15.06
N ALA A 513 4.12 -6.16 14.15
CA ALA A 513 5.23 -6.96 13.64
C ALA A 513 6.36 -7.07 14.67
N GLY A 514 6.47 -8.22 15.35
CA GLY A 514 7.70 -8.61 16.05
C GLY A 514 8.32 -7.53 16.96
N GLU A 515 9.60 -7.19 16.71
CA GLU A 515 10.36 -6.20 17.49
C GLU A 515 10.19 -4.77 16.92
N ASN A 516 9.82 -3.83 17.79
CA ASN A 516 9.60 -2.43 17.44
C ASN A 516 10.55 -1.48 18.15
N HIS A 517 11.12 -0.54 17.40
CA HIS A 517 12.01 0.49 17.92
C HIS A 517 11.54 1.88 17.49
N ILE A 518 11.36 2.78 18.45
CA ILE A 518 10.87 4.15 18.20
C ILE A 518 11.95 5.16 18.60
N LEU A 519 12.46 5.90 17.62
CA LEU A 519 13.40 6.99 17.80
C LEU A 519 12.72 8.35 17.56
N SER A 520 12.71 9.21 18.57
CA SER A 520 12.19 10.58 18.47
C SER A 520 13.31 11.60 18.28
N LEU A 521 13.26 12.39 17.21
CA LEU A 521 14.20 13.47 16.93
C LEU A 521 13.66 14.83 17.37
N ALA A 522 14.42 15.54 18.21
CA ALA A 522 14.19 16.95 18.56
C ALA A 522 15.11 17.88 17.73
N PRO A 523 14.83 19.19 17.58
CA PRO A 523 15.77 20.15 17.01
C PRO A 523 17.16 20.09 17.67
N LEU A 524 18.22 20.44 16.94
CA LEU A 524 19.58 20.43 17.48
C LEU A 524 19.71 21.42 18.64
N GLY A 525 20.41 21.02 19.70
CA GLY A 525 20.75 21.93 20.79
C GLY A 525 21.65 23.07 20.31
N PRO A 526 21.78 24.18 21.07
CA PRO A 526 22.54 25.35 20.66
C PRO A 526 23.99 25.04 20.27
N GLU A 527 24.63 24.14 21.00
CA GLU A 527 26.01 23.70 20.75
C GLU A 527 26.15 22.89 19.46
N GLN A 528 25.24 21.92 19.24
CA GLN A 528 25.22 21.09 18.02
C GLN A 528 24.87 21.92 16.78
N ALA A 529 23.94 22.86 16.91
CA ALA A 529 23.55 23.79 15.87
C ALA A 529 24.70 24.73 15.48
N ALA A 530 25.43 25.25 16.48
CA ALA A 530 26.62 26.06 16.27
C ALA A 530 27.76 25.26 15.62
N ALA A 531 27.96 24.00 16.04
CA ALA A 531 28.94 23.10 15.43
C ALA A 531 28.62 22.82 13.95
N LEU A 532 27.36 22.53 13.62
CA LEU A 532 26.91 22.33 12.25
C LEU A 532 27.10 23.59 11.40
N LEU A 533 26.76 24.77 11.93
CA LEU A 533 26.92 26.04 11.23
C LEU A 533 28.40 26.34 10.95
N ARG A 534 29.28 26.18 11.95
CA ARG A 534 30.72 26.40 11.81
C ARG A 534 31.36 25.41 10.84
N ALA A 535 30.96 24.13 10.89
CA ALA A 535 31.47 23.09 9.98
C ALA A 535 31.12 23.35 8.51
N GLN A 536 30.05 24.11 8.23
CA GLN A 536 29.56 24.38 6.88
C GLN A 536 29.86 25.80 6.37
N SER A 537 30.37 26.68 7.25
CA SER A 537 30.70 28.07 6.90
C SER A 537 32.08 28.15 6.26
N ARG A 538 32.20 28.91 5.16
CA ARG A 538 33.46 29.07 4.42
C ARG A 538 34.42 30.09 5.06
N GLU A 539 33.90 30.97 5.90
CA GLU A 539 34.66 31.99 6.64
C GLU A 539 34.44 31.81 8.15
N PRO A 540 35.42 32.16 9.00
CA PRO A 540 35.24 32.16 10.43
C PRO A 540 34.14 33.16 10.82
N LEU A 541 32.99 32.64 11.23
CA LEU A 541 31.88 33.43 11.77
C LEU A 541 32.19 33.86 13.21
N SER A 542 31.83 35.10 13.57
CA SER A 542 31.88 35.55 14.97
C SER A 542 30.86 34.80 15.83
N ASP A 543 31.14 34.66 17.13
CA ASP A 543 30.23 33.98 18.06
C ASP A 543 28.85 34.65 18.12
N GLU A 544 28.78 35.97 17.91
CA GLU A 544 27.53 36.72 17.85
C GLU A 544 26.71 36.40 16.59
N ALA A 545 27.37 36.25 15.43
CA ALA A 545 26.73 35.84 14.19
C ALA A 545 26.23 34.38 14.26
N VAL A 546 26.99 33.50 14.91
CA VAL A 546 26.60 32.11 15.17
C VAL A 546 25.40 32.04 16.10
N ALA A 547 25.42 32.77 17.22
CA ALA A 547 24.31 32.79 18.19
C ALA A 547 23.02 33.32 17.55
N SER A 548 23.12 34.41 16.78
CA SER A 548 21.98 34.98 16.04
C SER A 548 21.40 33.99 15.01
N ALA A 549 22.25 33.32 14.23
CA ALA A 549 21.82 32.33 13.24
C ALA A 549 21.21 31.07 13.89
N VAL A 550 21.76 30.61 15.00
CA VAL A 550 21.21 29.48 15.77
C VAL A 550 19.84 29.85 16.33
N GLN A 551 19.67 31.04 16.90
CA GLN A 551 18.39 31.53 17.39
C GLN A 551 17.36 31.67 16.26
N ALA A 552 17.75 32.28 15.13
CA ALA A 552 16.86 32.47 13.96
C ALA A 552 16.44 31.13 13.33
N SER A 553 17.31 30.13 13.34
CA SER A 553 17.02 28.78 12.81
C SER A 553 16.17 27.91 13.74
N GLY A 554 16.07 28.27 15.03
CA GLY A 554 15.45 27.43 16.06
C GLY A 554 16.10 26.05 16.25
N GLY A 555 17.36 25.88 15.85
CA GLY A 555 18.08 24.61 15.92
C GLY A 555 17.74 23.61 14.81
N TYR A 556 17.03 24.01 13.76
CA TYR A 556 16.69 23.13 12.64
C TYR A 556 17.86 23.04 11.63
N PRO A 557 18.42 21.83 11.38
CA PRO A 557 19.59 21.66 10.50
C PRO A 557 19.43 22.28 9.12
N VAL A 558 18.26 22.15 8.50
CA VAL A 558 18.01 22.65 7.14
C VAL A 558 18.21 24.16 7.03
N PHE A 559 17.77 24.94 8.02
CA PHE A 559 17.93 26.40 8.02
C PHE A 559 19.34 26.83 8.40
N LEU A 560 20.03 26.05 9.25
CA LEU A 560 21.44 26.29 9.57
C LEU A 560 22.33 26.16 8.32
N ARG A 561 22.07 25.16 7.45
CA ARG A 561 22.81 24.99 6.19
C ARG A 561 22.62 26.18 5.25
N GLU A 562 21.39 26.68 5.14
CA GLU A 562 21.08 27.85 4.30
C GLU A 562 21.74 29.12 4.85
N LEU A 563 21.68 29.32 6.18
CA LEU A 563 22.31 30.44 6.86
C LEU A 563 23.85 30.38 6.83
N ALA A 564 24.48 29.22 6.61
CA ALA A 564 25.93 29.12 6.44
C ALA A 564 26.44 29.64 5.07
N GLN A 565 25.55 29.71 4.07
CA GLN A 565 25.91 29.92 2.66
C GLN A 565 25.62 31.35 2.14
N ALA A 566 24.94 32.20 2.91
CA ALA A 566 24.56 33.56 2.50
C ALA A 566 25.67 34.61 2.74
N PRO A 567 26.12 35.37 1.72
CA PRO A 567 27.16 36.41 1.86
C PRO A 567 26.60 37.73 2.42
N GLY A 568 27.26 38.30 3.44
CA GLY A 568 27.02 39.68 3.91
C GLY A 568 26.68 39.83 5.41
N THR A 569 27.05 40.98 5.98
CA THR A 569 26.71 41.45 7.33
C THR A 569 25.19 41.60 7.47
N ARG A 570 24.62 40.92 8.47
CA ARG A 570 23.17 40.73 8.65
C ARG A 570 22.60 41.75 9.63
N GLU A 571 21.41 42.26 9.36
CA GLU A 571 20.62 42.94 10.39
C GLU A 571 19.89 41.92 11.28
N PRO A 572 19.81 42.13 12.60
CA PRO A 572 19.11 41.22 13.50
C PRO A 572 17.58 41.30 13.29
N GLY A 573 16.95 40.22 12.80
CA GLY A 573 15.50 40.04 12.86
C GLY A 573 14.75 39.71 11.55
N GLU A 574 15.42 39.63 10.39
CA GLU A 574 14.72 39.29 9.13
C GLU A 574 14.26 37.82 9.08
N SER A 575 13.01 37.60 8.65
CA SER A 575 12.44 36.25 8.53
C SER A 575 12.80 35.60 7.19
N LEU A 576 13.07 34.29 7.22
CA LEU A 576 13.48 33.47 6.07
C LEU A 576 12.53 33.59 4.85
N GLY A 577 11.23 33.81 5.08
CA GLY A 577 10.23 33.97 4.02
C GLY A 577 10.41 35.24 3.18
N VAL A 578 11.00 36.30 3.73
CA VAL A 578 11.28 37.54 2.98
C VAL A 578 12.43 37.31 1.99
N ILE A 579 13.48 36.62 2.42
CA ILE A 579 14.68 36.34 1.63
C ILE A 579 14.35 35.44 0.43
N ILE A 580 13.55 34.38 0.63
CA ILE A 580 13.12 33.47 -0.45
C ILE A 580 12.33 34.24 -1.52
N ASN A 581 11.39 35.11 -1.11
CA ASN A 581 10.54 35.83 -2.04
C ASN A 581 11.30 36.90 -2.83
N GLN A 582 12.20 37.66 -2.20
CA GLN A 582 13.05 38.63 -2.91
C GLN A 582 13.88 37.98 -4.02
N ARG A 583 14.36 36.75 -3.79
CA ARG A 583 15.11 35.98 -4.79
C ARG A 583 14.23 35.50 -5.95
N ILE A 584 12.98 35.09 -5.68
CA ILE A 584 12.03 34.70 -6.73
C ILE A 584 11.61 35.93 -7.57
N ASP A 585 11.43 37.08 -6.92
CA ASP A 585 11.06 38.33 -7.59
C ASP A 585 12.19 38.89 -8.47
N ALA A 586 13.44 38.48 -8.23
CA ALA A 586 14.59 38.82 -9.06
C ALA A 586 14.75 37.95 -10.33
N LEU A 587 13.97 36.87 -10.48
CA LEU A 587 13.99 36.00 -11.66
C LEU A 587 13.38 36.69 -12.88
N SER A 588 13.80 36.28 -14.09
CA SER A 588 13.14 36.70 -15.34
C SER A 588 11.69 36.17 -15.40
N GLU A 589 10.88 36.73 -16.29
CA GLU A 589 9.47 36.35 -16.40
C GLU A 589 9.24 34.86 -16.74
N PRO A 590 9.97 34.25 -17.70
CA PRO A 590 9.90 32.81 -17.97
C PRO A 590 10.31 31.93 -16.77
N GLU A 591 11.40 32.31 -16.10
CA GLU A 591 11.95 31.59 -14.95
C GLU A 591 11.00 31.66 -13.74
N ARG A 592 10.44 32.84 -13.47
CA ARG A 592 9.46 33.05 -12.42
C ARG A 592 8.21 32.22 -12.68
N ARG A 593 7.68 32.23 -13.90
CA ARG A 593 6.48 31.47 -14.26
C ARG A 593 6.66 29.96 -14.06
N LEU A 594 7.83 29.42 -14.40
CA LEU A 594 8.19 28.03 -14.11
C LEU A 594 8.15 27.71 -12.60
N VAL A 595 8.78 28.56 -11.78
CA VAL A 595 8.79 28.38 -10.31
C VAL A 595 7.37 28.48 -9.74
N GLU A 596 6.54 29.38 -10.25
CA GLU A 596 5.14 29.55 -9.82
C GLU A 596 4.26 28.34 -10.19
N CYS A 597 4.39 27.80 -11.40
CA CYS A 597 3.71 26.56 -11.80
C CYS A 597 4.12 25.38 -10.89
N LEU A 598 5.41 25.25 -10.58
CA LEU A 598 5.91 24.20 -9.68
C LEU A 598 5.49 24.43 -8.22
N ALA A 599 5.31 25.68 -7.80
CA ALA A 599 4.84 26.01 -6.45
C ALA A 599 3.35 25.64 -6.26
N VAL A 600 2.51 25.78 -7.27
CA VAL A 600 1.09 25.42 -7.11
C VAL A 600 0.85 23.91 -7.19
N SER A 601 1.73 23.13 -7.84
CA SER A 601 1.55 21.68 -7.95
C SER A 601 2.09 20.92 -6.74
N PRO A 602 1.35 19.92 -6.23
CA PRO A 602 1.81 19.13 -5.08
C PRO A 602 2.76 17.99 -5.38
N TRP A 603 2.97 17.69 -6.66
CA TRP A 603 3.80 16.58 -7.09
C TRP A 603 4.94 17.09 -7.98
N PRO A 604 5.99 16.28 -8.17
CA PRO A 604 6.93 16.50 -9.25
C PRO A 604 6.20 16.52 -10.60
N VAL A 605 6.25 17.65 -11.28
CA VAL A 605 5.56 17.88 -12.55
C VAL A 605 6.49 17.44 -13.69
N PRO A 606 6.05 16.55 -14.61
CA PRO A 606 6.85 16.22 -15.78
C PRO A 606 7.24 17.48 -16.54
N GLU A 607 8.49 17.57 -16.96
CA GLU A 607 9.06 18.77 -17.60
C GLU A 607 8.20 19.21 -18.80
N ARG A 608 7.76 18.25 -19.62
CA ARG A 608 6.86 18.50 -20.76
C ARG A 608 5.51 19.12 -20.39
N VAL A 609 5.00 18.85 -19.19
CA VAL A 609 3.73 19.39 -18.68
C VAL A 609 3.94 20.82 -18.20
N VAL A 610 4.99 21.09 -17.41
CA VAL A 610 5.22 22.45 -16.90
C VAL A 610 5.59 23.43 -18.01
N LEU A 611 6.37 22.99 -19.02
CA LEU A 611 6.70 23.80 -20.19
C LEU A 611 5.45 24.11 -21.02
N ALA A 612 4.56 23.13 -21.19
CA ALA A 612 3.27 23.35 -21.86
C ALA A 612 2.35 24.30 -21.06
N ALA A 613 2.34 24.21 -19.73
CA ALA A 613 1.57 25.11 -18.87
C ALA A 613 2.10 26.56 -18.88
N CYS A 614 3.35 26.77 -19.31
CA CYS A 614 3.93 28.10 -19.51
C CYS A 614 3.65 28.68 -20.92
N ASP A 615 2.83 28.01 -21.74
CA ASP A 615 2.40 28.48 -23.07
C ASP A 615 3.56 28.89 -24.00
N GLY A 616 4.67 28.16 -23.94
CA GLY A 616 5.86 28.43 -24.74
C GLY A 616 6.74 29.59 -24.28
N MET A 617 6.38 30.29 -23.19
CA MET A 617 7.21 31.35 -22.61
C MET A 617 8.55 30.85 -22.06
N ALA A 618 8.56 29.61 -21.56
CA ALA A 618 9.72 28.99 -20.93
C ALA A 618 10.24 27.82 -21.76
N SER A 619 11.56 27.65 -21.74
CA SER A 619 12.30 26.64 -22.49
C SER A 619 13.05 25.68 -21.57
N HIS A 620 13.59 24.61 -22.16
CA HIS A 620 14.51 23.70 -21.44
C HIS A 620 15.75 24.44 -20.89
N ALA A 621 16.18 25.54 -21.53
CA ALA A 621 17.31 26.33 -21.05
C ALA A 621 16.99 27.03 -19.72
N ASP A 622 15.76 27.53 -19.55
CA ASP A 622 15.30 28.19 -18.32
C ASP A 622 15.18 27.19 -17.16
N VAL A 623 14.73 25.97 -17.46
CA VAL A 623 14.76 24.85 -16.49
C VAL A 623 16.18 24.58 -16.01
N LEU A 624 17.14 24.50 -16.92
CA LEU A 624 18.55 24.29 -16.54
C LEU A 624 19.13 25.48 -15.76
N ALA A 625 18.75 26.72 -16.11
CA ALA A 625 19.17 27.93 -15.39
C ALA A 625 18.63 27.94 -13.95
N LEU A 626 17.33 27.68 -13.76
CA LEU A 626 16.71 27.56 -12.44
C LEU A 626 17.29 26.41 -11.60
N GLN A 627 17.65 25.30 -12.26
CA GLN A 627 18.33 24.18 -11.62
C GLN A 627 19.74 24.58 -11.14
N GLN A 628 20.48 25.36 -11.94
CA GLN A 628 21.78 25.91 -11.55
C GLN A 628 21.69 26.91 -10.39
N MET A 629 20.62 27.70 -10.35
CA MET A 629 20.33 28.68 -9.29
C MET A 629 19.76 28.04 -8.00
N GLY A 630 19.38 26.76 -8.04
CA GLY A 630 18.87 26.02 -6.91
C GLY A 630 17.38 26.25 -6.59
N PHE A 631 16.59 26.76 -7.53
CA PHE A 631 15.14 26.94 -7.34
C PHE A 631 14.34 25.67 -7.61
N ILE A 632 14.83 24.83 -8.53
CA ILE A 632 14.15 23.60 -8.94
C ILE A 632 15.11 22.42 -8.91
N GLN A 633 14.58 21.25 -8.59
CA GLN A 633 15.25 19.97 -8.70
C GLN A 633 14.62 19.16 -9.83
N ARG A 634 15.46 18.36 -10.49
CA ARG A 634 15.09 17.51 -11.61
C ARG A 634 15.39 16.06 -11.25
N SER A 635 14.41 15.19 -11.39
CA SER A 635 14.54 13.74 -11.21
C SER A 635 14.17 13.01 -12.50
N GLY A 636 14.82 11.88 -12.79
CA GLY A 636 14.59 11.08 -14.00
C GLY A 636 15.50 11.43 -15.19
N ASP A 637 15.46 10.58 -16.22
CA ASP A 637 16.21 10.77 -17.46
C ASP A 637 15.60 11.87 -18.35
N ARG A 638 16.21 12.19 -19.50
CA ARG A 638 15.75 13.28 -20.36
C ARG A 638 14.32 13.09 -20.91
N ARG A 639 13.81 11.84 -20.97
CA ARG A 639 12.46 11.52 -21.47
C ARG A 639 11.40 11.42 -20.37
N SER A 640 11.82 11.23 -19.13
CA SER A 640 10.97 11.07 -17.94
C SER A 640 11.15 12.18 -16.90
N ALA A 641 11.93 13.21 -17.22
CA ALA A 641 12.31 14.25 -16.28
C ALA A 641 11.09 14.90 -15.61
N ARG A 642 11.09 14.88 -14.28
CA ARG A 642 10.13 15.57 -13.42
C ARG A 642 10.83 16.68 -12.68
N LEU A 643 10.15 17.80 -12.58
CA LEU A 643 10.62 19.01 -11.93
C LEU A 643 9.85 19.23 -10.64
N PHE A 644 10.55 19.66 -9.60
CA PHE A 644 9.94 20.04 -8.33
C PHE A 644 10.67 21.23 -7.72
N ALA A 645 9.97 22.04 -6.95
CA ALA A 645 10.58 23.16 -6.22
C ALA A 645 11.55 22.61 -5.15
N TYR A 646 12.69 23.28 -4.95
CA TYR A 646 13.77 22.78 -4.09
C TYR A 646 13.38 22.56 -2.62
N HIS A 647 12.34 23.24 -2.11
CA HIS A 647 11.93 23.12 -0.71
C HIS A 647 10.43 23.38 -0.49
N ASP A 648 9.75 22.53 0.30
CA ASP A 648 8.31 22.63 0.62
C ASP A 648 7.93 24.00 1.22
N ARG A 649 8.82 24.61 2.04
CA ARG A 649 8.60 25.99 2.53
C ARG A 649 8.69 27.09 1.47
N MET A 650 9.49 26.94 0.41
CA MET A 650 9.51 27.93 -0.69
C MET A 650 8.18 27.90 -1.45
N ARG A 651 7.68 26.68 -1.67
CA ARG A 651 6.36 26.42 -2.21
C ARG A 651 5.26 27.03 -1.33
N ASP A 652 5.28 26.78 -0.02
CA ASP A 652 4.27 27.31 0.92
C ASP A 652 4.31 28.83 1.05
N GLU A 653 5.49 29.46 1.07
CA GLU A 653 5.63 30.91 1.16
C GLU A 653 5.22 31.63 -0.13
N ARG A 654 5.60 31.09 -1.29
CA ARG A 654 5.20 31.67 -2.58
C ARG A 654 3.70 31.48 -2.82
N ALA A 655 3.16 30.29 -2.53
CA ALA A 655 1.73 30.00 -2.64
C ALA A 655 0.87 30.94 -1.77
N ARG A 656 1.33 31.29 -0.56
CA ARG A 656 0.62 32.21 0.36
C ARG A 656 0.56 33.65 -0.13
N ARG A 657 1.46 34.10 -1.01
CA ARG A 657 1.50 35.47 -1.56
C ARG A 657 0.81 35.61 -2.92
N HIS A 658 0.46 34.52 -3.60
CA HIS A 658 -0.27 34.63 -4.86
C HIS A 658 -1.64 35.28 -4.65
N ALA A 659 -1.96 36.27 -5.49
CA ALA A 659 -3.34 36.70 -5.62
C ALA A 659 -4.21 35.47 -5.99
N PRO A 660 -5.39 35.28 -5.38
CA PRO A 660 -6.23 34.11 -5.64
C PRO A 660 -6.51 33.85 -7.12
N GLU A 661 -6.54 34.91 -7.93
CA GLU A 661 -6.72 34.86 -9.39
C GLU A 661 -5.52 34.24 -10.12
N LEU A 662 -4.30 34.60 -9.74
CA LEU A 662 -3.07 34.07 -10.33
C LEU A 662 -2.91 32.58 -10.02
N ALA A 663 -3.18 32.16 -8.77
CA ALA A 663 -3.15 30.76 -8.39
C ALA A 663 -4.15 29.92 -9.19
N ARG A 664 -5.39 30.40 -9.36
CA ARG A 664 -6.41 29.74 -10.20
C ARG A 664 -5.96 29.63 -11.66
N ALA A 665 -5.37 30.68 -12.22
CA ALA A 665 -4.87 30.67 -13.60
C ALA A 665 -3.74 29.64 -13.79
N LEU A 666 -2.79 29.55 -12.84
CA LEU A 666 -1.71 28.56 -12.86
C LEU A 666 -2.26 27.13 -12.76
N HIS A 667 -3.23 26.88 -11.88
CA HIS A 667 -3.88 25.57 -11.78
C HIS A 667 -4.61 25.19 -13.07
N ARG A 668 -5.33 26.11 -13.74
CA ARG A 668 -5.96 25.84 -15.05
C ARG A 668 -4.93 25.50 -16.13
N ALA A 669 -3.84 26.26 -16.20
CA ALA A 669 -2.78 26.02 -17.18
C ALA A 669 -2.14 24.64 -17.00
N LEU A 670 -1.89 24.22 -15.75
CA LEU A 670 -1.41 22.88 -15.45
C LEU A 670 -2.44 21.80 -15.75
N ALA A 671 -3.71 22.01 -15.45
CA ALA A 671 -4.78 21.07 -15.76
C ALA A 671 -4.86 20.77 -17.26
N GLU A 672 -4.81 21.82 -18.09
CA GLU A 672 -4.85 21.70 -19.55
C GLU A 672 -3.58 21.03 -20.12
N ALA A 673 -2.42 21.34 -19.54
CA ALA A 673 -1.16 20.69 -19.90
C ALA A 673 -1.16 19.19 -19.53
N TYR A 674 -1.71 18.81 -18.38
CA TYR A 674 -1.90 17.40 -18.02
C TYR A 674 -2.89 16.73 -18.98
N ARG A 675 -4.02 17.38 -19.29
CA ARG A 675 -5.06 16.82 -20.17
C ARG A 675 -4.52 16.48 -21.55
N THR A 676 -3.64 17.32 -22.10
CA THR A 676 -3.07 17.16 -23.44
C THR A 676 -1.88 16.22 -23.49
N ARG A 677 -1.01 16.22 -22.48
CA ARG A 677 0.26 15.48 -22.50
C ARG A 677 0.22 14.15 -21.74
N LEU A 678 -0.67 14.03 -20.76
CA LEU A 678 -0.78 12.92 -19.81
C LEU A 678 -2.25 12.74 -19.36
N PRO A 679 -3.17 12.40 -20.27
CA PRO A 679 -4.61 12.31 -19.96
C PRO A 679 -4.94 11.27 -18.88
N ASP A 680 -4.09 10.26 -18.69
CA ASP A 680 -4.29 9.18 -17.74
C ASP A 680 -3.89 9.54 -16.29
N ARG A 681 -3.42 10.76 -16.03
CA ARG A 681 -3.05 11.27 -14.69
C ARG A 681 -4.24 11.93 -14.02
N PHE A 682 -5.25 11.13 -13.69
CA PHE A 682 -6.52 11.61 -13.15
C PHE A 682 -6.36 12.39 -11.84
N GLU A 683 -5.43 12.00 -10.98
CA GLU A 683 -5.20 12.65 -9.69
C GLU A 683 -4.77 14.10 -9.88
N ALA A 684 -3.87 14.33 -10.84
CA ALA A 684 -3.40 15.66 -11.20
C ALA A 684 -4.52 16.50 -11.82
N LEU A 685 -5.33 15.89 -12.69
CA LEU A 685 -6.46 16.56 -13.33
C LEU A 685 -7.52 16.98 -12.31
N VAL A 686 -7.92 16.09 -11.39
CA VAL A 686 -8.87 16.39 -10.31
C VAL A 686 -8.38 17.57 -9.46
N HIS A 687 -7.11 17.54 -9.02
CA HIS A 687 -6.55 18.59 -8.17
C HIS A 687 -6.49 19.94 -8.89
N HIS A 688 -5.91 19.97 -10.09
CA HIS A 688 -5.66 21.20 -10.81
C HIS A 688 -6.95 21.82 -11.39
N PHE A 689 -7.93 21.03 -11.86
CA PHE A 689 -9.23 21.58 -12.25
C PHE A 689 -10.01 22.12 -11.04
N ALA A 690 -10.03 21.41 -9.91
CA ALA A 690 -10.75 21.87 -8.71
C ALA A 690 -10.17 23.19 -8.17
N ARG A 691 -8.83 23.28 -8.06
CA ARG A 691 -8.14 24.50 -7.61
C ARG A 691 -8.16 25.61 -8.67
N GLY A 692 -8.30 25.25 -9.94
CA GLY A 692 -8.56 26.17 -11.06
C GLY A 692 -9.98 26.75 -11.09
N GLY A 693 -10.89 26.23 -10.26
CA GLY A 693 -12.29 26.67 -10.18
C GLY A 693 -13.17 26.08 -11.28
N ASP A 694 -12.78 24.96 -11.89
CA ASP A 694 -13.60 24.17 -12.81
C ASP A 694 -14.02 22.87 -12.10
N GLU A 695 -15.03 22.99 -11.25
CA GLU A 695 -15.48 21.90 -10.37
C GLU A 695 -16.16 20.77 -11.16
N GLU A 696 -16.79 21.07 -12.30
CA GLU A 696 -17.44 20.07 -13.16
C GLU A 696 -16.41 19.16 -13.84
N MET A 697 -15.36 19.73 -14.45
CA MET A 697 -14.26 18.94 -15.01
C MET A 697 -13.53 18.14 -13.94
N ALA A 698 -13.27 18.75 -12.78
CA ALA A 698 -12.62 18.07 -11.67
C ALA A 698 -13.45 16.88 -11.16
N GLY A 699 -14.76 17.06 -11.02
CA GLY A 699 -15.67 15.99 -10.62
C GLY A 699 -15.76 14.87 -11.66
N GLY A 700 -15.78 15.20 -12.95
CA GLY A 700 -15.73 14.21 -14.04
C GLY A 700 -14.49 13.33 -13.99
N TYR A 701 -13.30 13.92 -13.79
CA TYR A 701 -12.07 13.16 -13.60
C TYR A 701 -12.01 12.40 -12.27
N ALA A 702 -12.69 12.87 -11.22
CA ALA A 702 -12.77 12.15 -9.95
C ALA A 702 -13.54 10.84 -10.10
N ILE A 703 -14.60 10.80 -10.91
CA ILE A 703 -15.32 9.56 -11.24
C ILE A 703 -14.40 8.57 -11.97
N GLN A 704 -13.59 9.05 -12.93
CA GLN A 704 -12.65 8.22 -13.67
C GLN A 704 -11.54 7.68 -12.77
N ALA A 705 -11.01 8.52 -11.87
CA ALA A 705 -10.06 8.11 -10.84
C ALA A 705 -10.65 7.04 -9.91
N ALA A 706 -11.89 7.23 -9.46
CA ALA A 706 -12.59 6.27 -8.61
C ALA A 706 -12.77 4.90 -9.30
N THR A 707 -13.16 4.94 -10.58
CA THR A 707 -13.36 3.75 -11.41
C THR A 707 -12.06 2.97 -11.56
N ARG A 708 -10.96 3.67 -11.92
CA ARG A 708 -9.63 3.09 -12.06
C ARG A 708 -9.09 2.54 -10.74
N ALA A 709 -9.26 3.25 -9.64
CA ALA A 709 -8.88 2.77 -8.31
C ALA A 709 -9.65 1.48 -7.96
N GLY A 710 -10.94 1.41 -8.31
CA GLY A 710 -11.75 0.20 -8.19
C GLY A 710 -11.21 -0.99 -8.99
N GLU A 711 -10.79 -0.75 -10.25
CA GLU A 711 -10.15 -1.76 -11.11
C GLU A 711 -8.80 -2.24 -10.54
N GLN A 712 -8.06 -1.34 -9.89
CA GLN A 712 -6.82 -1.64 -9.14
C GLN A 712 -7.08 -2.24 -7.76
N LEU A 713 -8.33 -2.61 -7.44
CA LEU A 713 -8.73 -3.18 -6.15
C LEU A 713 -8.47 -2.26 -4.96
N ALA A 714 -8.27 -0.95 -5.19
CA ALA A 714 -8.02 0.09 -4.19
C ALA A 714 -9.35 0.78 -3.79
N PHE A 715 -10.18 0.02 -3.08
CA PHE A 715 -11.54 0.44 -2.74
C PHE A 715 -11.57 1.66 -1.79
N GLY A 716 -10.57 1.83 -0.92
CA GLY A 716 -10.36 3.01 -0.07
C GLY A 716 -10.33 4.30 -0.89
N THR A 717 -9.35 4.33 -1.77
CA THR A 717 -9.09 5.39 -2.74
C THR A 717 -10.30 5.62 -3.66
N ALA A 718 -10.95 4.55 -4.13
CA ALA A 718 -12.16 4.66 -4.94
C ALA A 718 -13.30 5.39 -4.20
N ALA A 719 -13.54 5.07 -2.92
CA ALA A 719 -14.56 5.75 -2.13
C ALA A 719 -14.23 7.24 -1.94
N SER A 720 -12.98 7.57 -1.63
CA SER A 720 -12.54 8.97 -1.46
C SER A 720 -12.78 9.80 -2.74
N TYR A 721 -12.52 9.23 -3.91
CA TYR A 721 -12.78 9.92 -5.17
C TYR A 721 -14.28 10.08 -5.48
N PHE A 722 -15.14 9.11 -5.12
CA PHE A 722 -16.59 9.32 -5.24
C PHE A 722 -17.11 10.38 -4.28
N GLU A 723 -16.63 10.42 -3.04
CA GLU A 723 -16.95 11.50 -2.08
C GLU A 723 -16.53 12.86 -2.66
N ARG A 724 -15.31 12.93 -3.21
CA ARG A 724 -14.82 14.14 -3.85
C ARG A 724 -15.66 14.57 -5.06
N ALA A 725 -16.11 13.63 -5.88
CA ALA A 725 -17.01 13.91 -6.99
C ALA A 725 -18.36 14.44 -6.53
N ILE A 726 -18.91 13.92 -5.41
CA ILE A 726 -20.17 14.40 -4.81
C ILE A 726 -20.02 15.83 -4.29
N GLU A 727 -18.88 16.15 -3.64
CA GLU A 727 -18.59 17.49 -3.15
C GLU A 727 -18.44 18.52 -4.28
N LEU A 728 -17.73 18.15 -5.34
CA LEU A 728 -17.42 19.03 -6.47
C LEU A 728 -18.63 19.26 -7.39
N MET A 729 -19.56 18.30 -7.47
CA MET A 729 -20.71 18.39 -8.37
C MET A 729 -22.04 18.18 -7.62
N PRO A 730 -22.42 19.07 -6.68
CA PRO A 730 -23.68 18.94 -5.94
C PRO A 730 -24.92 19.01 -6.84
N GLY A 731 -24.80 19.64 -8.03
CA GLY A 731 -25.83 19.74 -9.06
C GLY A 731 -25.72 18.69 -10.18
N TYR A 732 -24.89 17.66 -10.03
CA TYR A 732 -24.72 16.62 -11.05
C TYR A 732 -26.07 16.00 -11.46
N ALA A 733 -26.30 15.84 -12.76
CA ALA A 733 -27.60 15.40 -13.28
C ALA A 733 -27.99 13.97 -12.85
N ARG A 734 -27.03 13.14 -12.47
CA ARG A 734 -27.23 11.74 -12.06
C ARG A 734 -26.56 11.43 -10.73
N PRO A 735 -26.99 12.07 -9.63
CA PRO A 735 -26.28 11.95 -8.37
C PRO A 735 -26.34 10.51 -7.83
N TRP A 736 -27.34 9.71 -8.21
CA TRP A 736 -27.42 8.29 -7.83
C TRP A 736 -26.26 7.43 -8.34
N GLU A 737 -25.61 7.76 -9.48
CA GLU A 737 -24.43 7.03 -9.98
C GLU A 737 -23.22 7.22 -9.06
N LEU A 738 -23.07 8.42 -8.47
CA LEU A 738 -22.00 8.71 -7.52
C LEU A 738 -22.22 7.99 -6.18
N TRP A 739 -23.46 8.05 -5.67
CA TRP A 739 -23.81 7.41 -4.40
C TRP A 739 -23.78 5.88 -4.49
N SER A 740 -24.19 5.30 -5.63
CA SER A 740 -24.07 3.85 -5.83
C SER A 740 -22.61 3.39 -5.98
N GLY A 741 -21.77 4.19 -6.66
CA GLY A 741 -20.32 3.96 -6.73
C GLY A 741 -19.66 3.99 -5.35
N LEU A 742 -19.96 5.02 -4.55
CA LEU A 742 -19.50 5.14 -3.17
C LEU A 742 -19.95 3.97 -2.29
N ALA A 743 -21.23 3.60 -2.38
CA ALA A 743 -21.79 2.48 -1.62
C ALA A 743 -21.07 1.16 -1.93
N ARG A 744 -20.77 0.90 -3.21
CA ARG A 744 -20.04 -0.31 -3.66
C ARG A 744 -18.60 -0.32 -3.18
N ALA A 745 -17.90 0.81 -3.28
CA ALA A 745 -16.53 0.94 -2.79
C ALA A 745 -16.47 0.64 -1.28
N ARG A 746 -17.39 1.22 -0.50
CA ARG A 746 -17.53 0.96 0.95
C ARG A 746 -17.92 -0.47 1.29
N ASP A 747 -18.82 -1.08 0.51
CA ASP A 747 -19.18 -2.50 0.67
C ASP A 747 -17.95 -3.39 0.51
N LYS A 748 -17.15 -3.14 -0.54
CA LYS A 748 -15.91 -3.88 -0.83
C LYS A 748 -14.80 -3.63 0.20
N GLN A 749 -14.75 -2.46 0.84
CA GLN A 749 -13.90 -2.21 2.02
C GLN A 749 -14.36 -3.00 3.26
N GLY A 750 -15.63 -3.40 3.33
CA GLY A 750 -16.24 -4.05 4.51
C GLY A 750 -17.04 -3.09 5.39
N LEU A 751 -17.19 -1.82 5.00
CA LEU A 751 -17.98 -0.80 5.71
C LEU A 751 -19.48 -0.93 5.43
N GLY A 752 -20.08 -2.08 5.81
CA GLY A 752 -21.44 -2.45 5.42
C GLY A 752 -22.53 -1.44 5.81
N LEU A 753 -22.46 -0.81 6.99
CA LEU A 753 -23.45 0.20 7.40
C LEU A 753 -23.40 1.45 6.51
N ALA A 754 -22.19 1.98 6.27
CA ALA A 754 -22.00 3.15 5.40
C ALA A 754 -22.32 2.82 3.92
N ALA A 755 -22.14 1.57 3.50
CA ALA A 755 -22.60 1.08 2.21
C ALA A 755 -24.13 1.03 2.12
N GLY A 756 -24.80 0.56 3.19
CA GLY A 756 -26.26 0.54 3.31
C GLY A 756 -26.89 1.92 3.13
N GLU A 757 -26.37 2.91 3.86
CA GLU A 757 -26.79 4.32 3.75
C GLU A 757 -26.55 4.88 2.34
N GLY A 758 -25.41 4.55 1.73
CA GLY A 758 -25.09 4.94 0.36
C GLY A 758 -26.06 4.36 -0.67
N TYR A 759 -26.40 3.07 -0.56
CA TYR A 759 -27.38 2.42 -1.44
C TYR A 759 -28.79 2.98 -1.28
N GLU A 760 -29.24 3.25 -0.04
CA GLU A 760 -30.52 3.93 0.16
C GLU A 760 -30.51 5.32 -0.50
N THR A 761 -29.46 6.10 -0.26
CA THR A 761 -29.34 7.46 -0.82
C THR A 761 -29.35 7.44 -2.36
N ALA A 762 -28.66 6.48 -2.97
CA ALA A 762 -28.69 6.27 -4.42
C ALA A 762 -30.11 5.94 -4.91
N ALA A 763 -30.82 5.04 -4.23
CA ALA A 763 -32.20 4.68 -4.57
C ALA A 763 -33.14 5.87 -4.50
N ARG A 764 -33.12 6.65 -3.41
CA ARG A 764 -33.97 7.84 -3.22
C ARG A 764 -33.72 8.90 -4.29
N LYS A 765 -32.45 9.17 -4.61
CA LYS A 765 -32.08 10.17 -5.62
C LYS A 765 -32.49 9.74 -7.02
N HIS A 766 -32.36 8.45 -7.35
CA HIS A 766 -32.83 7.91 -8.62
C HIS A 766 -34.36 7.97 -8.74
N GLU A 767 -35.06 7.62 -7.66
CA GLU A 767 -36.52 7.64 -7.61
C GLU A 767 -37.10 9.05 -7.74
N ALA A 768 -36.44 10.06 -7.19
CA ALA A 768 -36.86 11.46 -7.33
C ALA A 768 -36.94 11.91 -8.81
N VAL A 769 -36.15 11.31 -9.70
CA VAL A 769 -36.10 11.66 -11.13
C VAL A 769 -36.89 10.69 -12.02
N HIS A 770 -36.82 9.39 -11.72
CA HIS A 770 -37.37 8.35 -12.59
C HIS A 770 -38.60 7.63 -12.02
N GLY A 771 -39.02 7.98 -10.79
CA GLY A 771 -40.02 7.23 -10.05
C GLY A 771 -39.52 5.84 -9.63
N GLU A 772 -40.46 4.98 -9.23
CA GLU A 772 -40.16 3.60 -8.85
C GLU A 772 -39.69 2.78 -10.06
N THR A 773 -38.43 2.36 -10.03
CA THR A 773 -37.79 1.57 -11.10
C THR A 773 -37.11 0.32 -10.54
N LEU A 774 -36.73 -0.59 -11.44
CA LEU A 774 -36.02 -1.82 -11.08
C LEU A 774 -34.67 -1.52 -10.41
N THR A 775 -33.91 -0.58 -10.96
CA THR A 775 -32.60 -0.16 -10.47
C THR A 775 -32.68 0.38 -9.04
N GLY A 776 -33.57 1.34 -8.79
CA GLY A 776 -33.79 1.88 -7.45
C GLY A 776 -34.25 0.79 -6.45
N THR A 777 -35.08 -0.15 -6.90
CA THR A 777 -35.56 -1.27 -6.05
C THR A 777 -34.43 -2.26 -5.71
N ARG A 778 -33.50 -2.53 -6.64
CA ARG A 778 -32.31 -3.34 -6.37
C ARG A 778 -31.41 -2.69 -5.33
N TRP A 779 -31.17 -1.37 -5.42
CA TRP A 779 -30.38 -0.66 -4.40
C TRP A 779 -31.06 -0.66 -3.02
N LEU A 780 -32.38 -0.52 -2.94
CA LEU A 780 -33.10 -0.68 -1.66
C LEU A 780 -32.96 -2.09 -1.08
N THR A 781 -32.99 -3.11 -1.94
CA THR A 781 -32.79 -4.51 -1.52
C THR A 781 -31.38 -4.71 -0.96
N LYS A 782 -30.36 -4.12 -1.62
CA LYS A 782 -28.97 -4.14 -1.15
C LYS A 782 -28.76 -3.34 0.13
N ALA A 783 -29.40 -2.17 0.26
CA ALA A 783 -29.36 -1.39 1.49
C ALA A 783 -29.94 -2.21 2.67
N ALA A 784 -31.10 -2.84 2.46
CA ALA A 784 -31.73 -3.71 3.46
C ALA A 784 -30.82 -4.88 3.86
N GLU A 785 -30.20 -5.55 2.90
CA GLU A 785 -29.24 -6.64 3.12
C GLU A 785 -28.09 -6.19 4.03
N GLN A 786 -27.45 -5.06 3.71
CA GLN A 786 -26.32 -4.53 4.47
C GLN A 786 -26.71 -4.16 5.90
N HIS A 787 -27.83 -3.46 6.11
CA HIS A 787 -28.30 -3.12 7.45
C HIS A 787 -28.65 -4.37 8.28
N LEU A 788 -29.32 -5.37 7.69
CA LEU A 788 -29.69 -6.60 8.39
C LEU A 788 -28.46 -7.43 8.76
N HIS A 789 -27.50 -7.61 7.85
CA HIS A 789 -26.28 -8.38 8.11
C HIS A 789 -25.39 -7.75 9.19
N ARG A 790 -25.39 -6.42 9.33
CA ARG A 790 -24.60 -5.71 10.36
C ARG A 790 -25.36 -5.43 11.67
N GLY A 791 -26.58 -5.95 11.82
CA GLY A 791 -27.36 -5.87 13.05
C GLY A 791 -28.24 -4.61 13.22
N SER A 792 -28.33 -3.75 12.21
CA SER A 792 -29.24 -2.60 12.16
C SER A 792 -30.67 -3.04 11.75
N VAL A 793 -31.29 -3.88 12.60
CA VAL A 793 -32.49 -4.65 12.27
C VAL A 793 -33.71 -3.80 11.90
N ALA A 794 -34.02 -2.76 12.68
CA ALA A 794 -35.21 -1.94 12.46
C ALA A 794 -35.14 -1.25 11.08
N GLU A 795 -34.00 -0.63 10.80
CA GLU A 795 -33.75 0.08 9.56
C GLU A 795 -33.71 -0.89 8.35
N GLY A 796 -32.96 -1.99 8.48
CA GLY A 796 -32.89 -3.00 7.44
C GLY A 796 -34.25 -3.63 7.13
N TYR A 797 -35.10 -3.86 8.14
CA TYR A 797 -36.44 -4.38 7.94
C TYR A 797 -37.38 -3.36 7.28
N ARG A 798 -37.30 -2.07 7.67
CA ARG A 798 -38.05 -0.98 7.05
C ARG A 798 -37.79 -0.94 5.54
N LEU A 799 -36.50 -0.94 5.17
CA LEU A 799 -36.04 -0.94 3.77
C LEU A 799 -36.45 -2.22 3.03
N LEU A 800 -36.31 -3.38 3.66
CA LEU A 800 -36.70 -4.65 3.06
C LEU A 800 -38.20 -4.67 2.74
N ARG A 801 -39.05 -4.23 3.68
CA ARG A 801 -40.50 -4.23 3.51
C ARG A 801 -40.91 -3.32 2.35
N GLU A 802 -40.23 -2.19 2.20
CA GLU A 802 -40.42 -1.28 1.09
C GLU A 802 -40.01 -1.92 -0.26
N ALA A 803 -38.82 -2.51 -0.34
CA ALA A 803 -38.36 -3.21 -1.54
C ALA A 803 -39.30 -4.37 -1.94
N LEU A 804 -39.74 -5.18 -0.97
CA LEU A 804 -40.69 -6.26 -1.19
C LEU A 804 -42.05 -5.75 -1.71
N ALA A 805 -42.54 -4.61 -1.21
CA ALA A 805 -43.78 -4.01 -1.68
C ALA A 805 -43.70 -3.60 -3.16
N ARG A 806 -42.56 -3.05 -3.60
CA ARG A 806 -42.30 -2.70 -5.02
C ARG A 806 -42.31 -3.93 -5.92
N PHE A 807 -41.79 -5.06 -5.45
CA PHE A 807 -41.90 -6.37 -6.12
C PHE A 807 -43.27 -7.04 -6.00
N ARG A 808 -44.26 -6.36 -5.39
CA ARG A 808 -45.62 -6.89 -5.11
C ARG A 808 -45.60 -8.18 -4.29
N ILE A 809 -44.62 -8.31 -3.40
CA ILE A 809 -44.52 -9.43 -2.46
C ILE A 809 -45.32 -9.08 -1.21
N SER A 810 -46.35 -9.87 -0.92
CA SER A 810 -47.17 -9.69 0.28
C SER A 810 -46.42 -10.16 1.53
N VAL A 811 -46.31 -9.28 2.53
CA VAL A 811 -45.72 -9.59 3.83
C VAL A 811 -46.84 -9.89 4.83
N PRO A 812 -46.89 -11.10 5.43
CA PRO A 812 -47.91 -11.43 6.42
C PRO A 812 -47.86 -10.53 7.66
N GLY A 813 -49.03 -10.13 8.17
CA GLY A 813 -49.15 -9.20 9.30
C GLY A 813 -49.00 -9.81 10.70
N SER A 814 -48.79 -11.14 10.83
CA SER A 814 -48.64 -11.81 12.12
C SER A 814 -47.97 -13.18 12.01
N VAL A 815 -47.45 -13.72 13.13
CA VAL A 815 -46.87 -15.07 13.19
C VAL A 815 -47.86 -16.15 12.74
N PRO A 816 -49.13 -16.18 13.23
CA PRO A 816 -50.10 -17.18 12.75
C PRO A 816 -50.35 -17.10 11.24
N ALA A 817 -50.37 -15.89 10.68
CA ALA A 817 -50.48 -15.71 9.23
C ALA A 817 -49.25 -16.28 8.50
N CYS A 818 -48.03 -16.06 9.00
CA CYS A 818 -46.82 -16.65 8.44
C CYS A 818 -46.87 -18.18 8.42
N VAL A 819 -47.29 -18.80 9.54
CA VAL A 819 -47.42 -20.26 9.67
C VAL A 819 -48.47 -20.79 8.70
N ALA A 820 -49.65 -20.17 8.64
CA ALA A 820 -50.72 -20.56 7.73
C ALA A 820 -50.28 -20.47 6.26
N THR A 821 -49.63 -19.36 5.88
CA THR A 821 -49.08 -19.16 4.54
C THR A 821 -48.02 -20.20 4.20
N SER A 822 -47.08 -20.48 5.09
CA SER A 822 -46.00 -21.45 4.86
C SER A 822 -46.53 -22.88 4.75
N LEU A 823 -47.49 -23.27 5.59
CA LEU A 823 -48.16 -24.58 5.49
C LEU A 823 -48.91 -24.74 4.17
N TRP A 824 -49.62 -23.69 3.73
CA TRP A 824 -50.32 -23.70 2.44
C TRP A 824 -49.34 -23.79 1.26
N GLN A 825 -48.24 -23.05 1.30
CA GLN A 825 -47.21 -23.11 0.26
C GLN A 825 -46.54 -24.49 0.19
N ARG A 826 -46.22 -25.11 1.34
CA ARG A 826 -45.72 -26.50 1.40
C ARG A 826 -46.73 -27.53 0.93
N PHE A 827 -48.02 -27.31 1.16
CA PHE A 827 -49.07 -28.19 0.64
C PHE A 827 -49.12 -28.17 -0.90
N ARG A 828 -48.90 -26.99 -1.51
CA ARG A 828 -48.79 -26.84 -2.98
C ARG A 828 -47.48 -27.42 -3.53
N LEU A 829 -46.38 -27.26 -2.79
CA LEU A 829 -45.06 -27.80 -3.11
C LEU A 829 -44.89 -29.21 -2.52
N ARG A 830 -45.53 -30.21 -3.14
CA ARG A 830 -45.37 -31.61 -2.70
C ARG A 830 -44.02 -32.19 -3.08
N ASP A 831 -43.49 -31.87 -4.26
CA ASP A 831 -42.23 -32.43 -4.77
C ASP A 831 -41.35 -31.36 -5.44
N PRO A 832 -40.01 -31.49 -5.37
CA PRO A 832 -39.04 -30.58 -5.99
C PRO A 832 -38.94 -30.81 -7.51
N VAL A 833 -40.00 -30.53 -8.25
CA VAL A 833 -40.02 -30.69 -9.71
C VAL A 833 -39.43 -29.45 -10.36
N LEU A 834 -38.30 -29.60 -11.05
CA LEU A 834 -37.68 -28.55 -11.84
C LEU A 834 -38.35 -28.48 -13.22
N HIS A 835 -38.93 -27.33 -13.56
CA HIS A 835 -39.49 -27.09 -14.89
C HIS A 835 -38.38 -26.80 -15.92
N PRO A 836 -38.66 -26.96 -17.23
CA PRO A 836 -37.73 -26.52 -18.28
C PRO A 836 -37.39 -25.04 -18.14
N ALA A 837 -36.14 -24.68 -18.40
CA ALA A 837 -35.66 -23.30 -18.29
C ALA A 837 -36.50 -22.36 -19.16
N ALA A 838 -37.06 -21.31 -18.55
CA ALA A 838 -37.91 -20.34 -19.22
C ALA A 838 -37.20 -18.98 -19.37
N ALA A 839 -37.35 -18.32 -20.51
CA ALA A 839 -36.86 -16.96 -20.71
C ALA A 839 -37.52 -16.01 -19.68
N THR A 840 -36.70 -15.41 -18.82
CA THR A 840 -37.20 -14.58 -17.69
C THR A 840 -36.80 -13.12 -17.81
N SER A 841 -37.76 -12.24 -17.50
CA SER A 841 -37.50 -10.80 -17.39
C SER A 841 -36.51 -10.50 -16.27
N GLU A 842 -35.75 -9.40 -16.40
CA GLU A 842 -34.85 -8.96 -15.33
C GLU A 842 -35.61 -8.64 -14.03
N TRP A 843 -36.85 -8.17 -14.14
CA TRP A 843 -37.72 -7.90 -13.01
C TRP A 843 -38.00 -9.15 -12.17
N GLU A 844 -38.31 -10.28 -12.81
CA GLU A 844 -38.60 -11.52 -12.09
C GLU A 844 -37.34 -12.12 -11.46
N ARG A 845 -36.17 -11.98 -12.10
CA ARG A 845 -34.88 -12.36 -11.53
C ARG A 845 -34.55 -11.55 -10.27
N ALA A 846 -34.72 -10.23 -10.33
CA ALA A 846 -34.51 -9.36 -9.19
C ALA A 846 -35.53 -9.61 -8.07
N ARG A 847 -36.77 -9.95 -8.42
CA ARG A 847 -37.81 -10.36 -7.46
C ARG A 847 -37.39 -11.62 -6.70
N LEU A 848 -36.81 -12.62 -7.39
CA LEU A 848 -36.27 -13.82 -6.74
C LEU A 848 -35.06 -13.53 -5.87
N GLU A 849 -34.17 -12.62 -6.28
CA GLU A 849 -33.05 -12.15 -5.46
C GLU A 849 -33.52 -11.47 -4.19
N ALA A 850 -34.53 -10.59 -4.28
CA ALA A 850 -35.12 -9.95 -3.11
C ALA A 850 -35.76 -10.96 -2.13
N LEU A 851 -36.41 -12.02 -2.65
CA LEU A 851 -36.92 -13.10 -1.80
C LEU A 851 -35.78 -13.91 -1.15
N TRP A 852 -34.68 -14.13 -1.86
CA TRP A 852 -33.50 -14.80 -1.31
C TRP A 852 -32.86 -14.00 -0.18
N VAL A 853 -32.61 -12.70 -0.40
CA VAL A 853 -32.12 -11.75 0.61
C VAL A 853 -33.08 -11.72 1.80
N ALA A 854 -34.39 -11.57 1.56
CA ALA A 854 -35.38 -11.58 2.63
C ALA A 854 -35.37 -12.88 3.44
N SER A 855 -35.17 -14.03 2.79
CA SER A 855 -35.13 -15.33 3.47
C SER A 855 -33.87 -15.53 4.32
N THR A 856 -32.70 -15.15 3.79
CA THR A 856 -31.40 -15.37 4.43
C THR A 856 -31.16 -14.34 5.54
N SER A 857 -31.32 -13.05 5.24
CA SER A 857 -31.09 -11.97 6.21
C SER A 857 -32.10 -12.01 7.38
N LEU A 858 -33.32 -12.51 7.19
CA LEU A 858 -34.29 -12.66 8.28
C LEU A 858 -34.21 -14.00 9.02
N ALA A 859 -33.43 -14.98 8.57
CA ALA A 859 -33.39 -16.31 9.19
C ALA A 859 -33.05 -16.26 10.70
N HIS A 860 -32.16 -15.33 11.09
CA HIS A 860 -31.75 -15.12 12.48
C HIS A 860 -32.52 -14.01 13.21
N VAL A 861 -33.34 -13.24 12.49
CA VAL A 861 -34.15 -12.14 13.03
C VAL A 861 -35.59 -12.58 13.28
N ASN A 862 -36.24 -13.15 12.25
CA ASN A 862 -37.62 -13.62 12.26
C ASN A 862 -37.77 -14.86 11.39
N HIS A 863 -37.62 -16.02 12.02
CA HIS A 863 -37.68 -17.32 11.34
C HIS A 863 -39.04 -17.59 10.66
N ALA A 864 -40.14 -17.04 11.15
CA ALA A 864 -41.46 -17.24 10.56
C ALA A 864 -41.63 -16.48 9.23
N LEU A 865 -41.10 -15.26 9.13
CA LEU A 865 -41.08 -14.50 7.87
C LEU A 865 -40.07 -15.09 6.88
N ALA A 866 -38.87 -15.44 7.35
CA ALA A 866 -37.86 -16.09 6.53
C ALA A 866 -38.41 -17.36 5.86
N ASP A 867 -39.19 -18.16 6.59
CA ASP A 867 -39.82 -19.38 6.06
C ASP A 867 -40.77 -19.07 4.87
N VAL A 868 -41.63 -18.05 5.00
CA VAL A 868 -42.56 -17.62 3.94
C VAL A 868 -41.80 -17.19 2.69
N PHE A 869 -40.77 -16.36 2.83
CA PHE A 869 -40.01 -15.86 1.69
C PHE A 869 -39.16 -16.96 1.04
N SER A 870 -38.59 -17.87 1.84
CA SER A 870 -37.82 -19.01 1.33
C SER A 870 -38.68 -19.93 0.45
N LEU A 871 -39.92 -20.18 0.84
CA LEU A 871 -40.85 -21.01 0.08
C LEU A 871 -41.32 -20.32 -1.20
N GLN A 872 -41.54 -19.01 -1.17
CA GLN A 872 -41.85 -18.23 -2.39
C GLN A 872 -40.67 -18.23 -3.37
N HIS A 873 -39.44 -18.06 -2.86
CA HIS A 873 -38.22 -18.16 -3.66
C HIS A 873 -38.08 -19.54 -4.29
N LEU A 874 -38.27 -20.61 -3.49
CA LEU A 874 -38.24 -22.00 -3.94
C LEU A 874 -39.25 -22.26 -5.06
N GLN A 875 -40.49 -21.80 -4.91
CA GLN A 875 -41.52 -21.94 -5.95
C GLN A 875 -41.07 -21.31 -7.26
N GLY A 876 -40.61 -20.06 -7.21
CA GLY A 876 -40.20 -19.37 -8.43
C GLY A 876 -38.94 -19.97 -9.06
N ALA A 877 -37.94 -20.38 -8.26
CA ALA A 877 -36.73 -21.02 -8.77
C ALA A 877 -37.04 -22.34 -9.50
N LEU A 878 -37.93 -23.17 -8.94
CA LEU A 878 -38.37 -24.43 -9.56
C LEU A 878 -39.17 -24.19 -10.85
N LEU A 879 -40.06 -23.19 -10.85
CA LEU A 879 -40.90 -22.84 -12.00
C LEU A 879 -40.09 -22.28 -13.18
N LEU A 880 -39.02 -21.54 -12.90
CA LEU A 880 -38.16 -20.94 -13.93
C LEU A 880 -37.11 -21.89 -14.50
N GLY A 881 -36.93 -23.07 -13.87
CA GLY A 881 -35.89 -24.02 -14.27
C GLY A 881 -34.48 -23.57 -13.94
N ASP A 882 -34.31 -22.63 -13.01
CA ASP A 882 -33.00 -22.15 -12.56
C ASP A 882 -32.36 -23.17 -11.62
N VAL A 883 -31.44 -23.98 -12.15
CA VAL A 883 -30.80 -25.08 -11.43
C VAL A 883 -30.09 -24.61 -10.17
N GLU A 884 -29.44 -23.43 -10.21
CA GLU A 884 -28.66 -22.95 -9.08
C GLU A 884 -29.55 -22.45 -7.95
N ARG A 885 -30.47 -21.54 -8.25
CA ARG A 885 -31.41 -21.01 -7.26
C ARG A 885 -32.28 -22.14 -6.70
N ALA A 886 -32.70 -23.09 -7.54
CA ALA A 886 -33.45 -24.26 -7.09
C ALA A 886 -32.61 -25.16 -6.17
N CYS A 887 -31.32 -25.36 -6.45
CA CYS A 887 -30.43 -26.14 -5.60
C CYS A 887 -30.27 -25.50 -4.22
N ARG A 888 -30.02 -24.18 -4.15
CA ARG A 888 -29.92 -23.44 -2.88
C ARG A 888 -31.22 -23.51 -2.08
N ALA A 889 -32.34 -23.25 -2.76
CA ALA A 889 -33.66 -23.22 -2.15
C ALA A 889 -34.14 -24.59 -1.64
N THR A 890 -33.90 -25.66 -2.40
CA THR A 890 -34.26 -27.04 -1.98
C THR A 890 -33.42 -27.49 -0.79
N SER A 891 -32.14 -27.12 -0.77
CA SER A 891 -31.24 -27.38 0.36
C SER A 891 -31.71 -26.66 1.62
N PHE A 892 -32.07 -25.37 1.50
CA PHE A 892 -32.62 -24.57 2.59
C PHE A 892 -33.93 -25.14 3.12
N GLU A 893 -34.87 -25.52 2.25
CA GLU A 893 -36.14 -26.13 2.65
C GLU A 893 -35.94 -27.48 3.36
N GLY A 894 -34.94 -28.26 2.95
CA GLY A 894 -34.54 -29.46 3.66
C GLY A 894 -34.13 -29.18 5.11
N ALA A 895 -33.30 -28.16 5.33
CA ALA A 895 -32.90 -27.72 6.66
C ALA A 895 -34.07 -27.12 7.47
N SER A 896 -34.90 -26.26 6.86
CA SER A 896 -36.07 -25.63 7.50
C SER A 896 -37.11 -26.66 7.95
N ARG A 897 -37.37 -27.71 7.16
CA ARG A 897 -38.27 -28.81 7.58
C ARG A 897 -37.73 -29.57 8.79
N ALA A 898 -36.42 -29.76 8.87
CA ALA A 898 -35.81 -30.37 10.05
C ALA A 898 -35.94 -29.47 11.29
N SER A 899 -35.90 -28.14 11.13
CA SER A 899 -36.08 -27.20 12.25
C SER A 899 -37.52 -27.16 12.76
N LEU A 900 -38.54 -27.32 11.91
CA LEU A 900 -39.95 -27.31 12.34
C LEU A 900 -40.39 -28.62 13.00
N GLY A 901 -39.81 -29.76 12.60
CA GLY A 901 -40.09 -31.07 13.20
C GLY A 901 -41.49 -31.66 12.89
N GLY A 902 -41.79 -32.81 13.48
CA GLY A 902 -43.02 -33.59 13.25
C GLY A 902 -42.89 -34.63 12.14
N GLY A 903 -43.53 -35.80 12.31
CA GLY A 903 -43.27 -37.01 11.51
C GLY A 903 -43.21 -36.79 9.99
N ARG A 904 -44.27 -36.24 9.39
CA ARG A 904 -44.32 -35.99 7.93
C ARG A 904 -43.35 -34.91 7.42
N LEU A 905 -43.06 -33.88 8.23
CA LEU A 905 -42.12 -32.83 7.84
C LEU A 905 -40.68 -33.32 7.93
N LEU A 906 -40.36 -34.09 8.97
CA LEU A 906 -39.06 -34.72 9.17
C LEU A 906 -38.76 -35.75 8.08
N GLU A 907 -39.72 -36.62 7.73
CA GLU A 907 -39.61 -37.53 6.57
C GLU A 907 -39.35 -36.75 5.27
N GLY A 908 -40.06 -35.64 5.08
CA GLY A 908 -39.85 -34.76 3.92
C GLY A 908 -38.46 -34.12 3.88
N SER A 909 -37.85 -33.79 5.02
CA SER A 909 -36.59 -33.02 5.09
C SER A 909 -35.44 -33.68 4.30
N HIS A 910 -35.26 -34.99 4.46
CA HIS A 910 -34.24 -35.76 3.75
C HIS A 910 -34.44 -35.74 2.24
N ARG A 911 -35.69 -35.94 1.81
CA ARG A 911 -36.06 -35.96 0.38
C ARG A 911 -35.76 -34.62 -0.30
N TRP A 912 -35.96 -33.49 0.39
CA TRP A 912 -35.64 -32.16 -0.13
C TRP A 912 -34.13 -31.90 -0.19
N LEU A 913 -33.36 -32.33 0.82
CA LEU A 913 -31.89 -32.28 0.76
C LEU A 913 -31.32 -33.15 -0.38
N GLU A 914 -31.84 -34.36 -0.57
CA GLU A 914 -31.43 -35.24 -1.68
C GLU A 914 -31.76 -34.64 -3.05
N ALA A 915 -32.85 -33.87 -3.15
CA ALA A 915 -33.14 -33.12 -4.36
C ALA A 915 -32.09 -32.05 -4.64
N GLY A 916 -31.66 -31.29 -3.63
CA GLY A 916 -30.53 -30.36 -3.75
C GLY A 916 -29.25 -31.07 -4.19
N GLN A 917 -28.92 -32.20 -3.56
CA GLN A 917 -27.75 -33.01 -3.93
C GLN A 917 -27.80 -33.49 -5.40
N ARG A 918 -28.98 -33.90 -5.90
CA ARG A 918 -29.15 -34.28 -7.31
C ARG A 918 -28.95 -33.10 -8.27
N LEU A 919 -29.34 -31.89 -7.87
CA LEU A 919 -29.12 -30.69 -8.66
C LEU A 919 -27.64 -30.26 -8.66
N LEU A 920 -26.91 -30.42 -7.55
CA LEU A 920 -25.47 -30.16 -7.48
C LEU A 920 -24.67 -30.91 -8.56
N HIS A 921 -25.04 -32.17 -8.85
CA HIS A 921 -24.35 -33.01 -9.85
C HIS A 921 -24.50 -32.51 -11.30
N ARG A 922 -25.26 -31.45 -11.55
CA ARG A 922 -25.47 -30.86 -12.89
C ARG A 922 -24.50 -29.71 -13.22
N GLY A 923 -23.37 -29.60 -12.52
CA GLY A 923 -22.33 -28.61 -12.81
C GLY A 923 -22.63 -27.21 -12.25
N VAL A 924 -23.04 -27.14 -10.97
CA VAL A 924 -23.32 -25.88 -10.28
C VAL A 924 -22.06 -25.17 -9.77
N GLU A 925 -22.17 -23.86 -9.58
CA GLU A 925 -21.08 -23.03 -9.03
C GLU A 925 -20.63 -23.43 -7.61
N PRO A 926 -19.37 -23.12 -7.24
CA PRO A 926 -18.82 -23.36 -5.90
C PRO A 926 -19.69 -22.82 -4.74
N TYR A 927 -20.25 -21.62 -4.89
CA TYR A 927 -21.15 -21.01 -3.89
C TYR A 927 -22.32 -21.91 -3.53
N THR A 928 -22.98 -22.48 -4.54
CA THR A 928 -24.13 -23.35 -4.36
C THR A 928 -23.76 -24.64 -3.63
N ARG A 929 -22.53 -25.15 -3.84
CA ARG A 929 -22.00 -26.33 -3.14
C ARG A 929 -21.73 -26.05 -1.67
N ALA A 930 -21.04 -24.95 -1.36
CA ALA A 930 -20.76 -24.56 0.02
C ALA A 930 -22.06 -24.28 0.81
N TRP A 931 -23.04 -23.64 0.17
CA TRP A 931 -24.37 -23.46 0.73
C TRP A 931 -25.10 -24.77 1.02
N HIS A 932 -25.01 -25.75 0.11
CA HIS A 932 -25.59 -27.08 0.33
C HIS A 932 -24.96 -27.78 1.54
N LEU A 933 -23.63 -27.72 1.70
CA LEU A 933 -22.94 -28.28 2.87
C LEU A 933 -23.37 -27.57 4.17
N THR A 934 -23.45 -26.25 4.15
CA THR A 934 -23.96 -25.45 5.29
C THR A 934 -25.40 -25.85 5.65
N SER A 935 -26.26 -26.08 4.64
CA SER A 935 -27.63 -26.57 4.84
C SER A 935 -27.66 -27.98 5.45
N LYS A 936 -26.73 -28.87 5.08
CA LYS A 936 -26.58 -30.19 5.71
C LYS A 936 -26.12 -30.10 7.15
N ALA A 937 -25.22 -29.17 7.47
CA ALA A 937 -24.81 -28.89 8.85
C ALA A 937 -26.01 -28.40 9.69
N ALA A 938 -26.79 -27.45 9.17
CA ALA A 938 -28.02 -26.98 9.83
C ALA A 938 -29.06 -28.10 10.02
N HIS A 939 -29.27 -28.95 9.01
CA HIS A 939 -30.16 -30.11 9.11
C HIS A 939 -29.71 -31.09 10.20
N ALA A 940 -28.42 -31.43 10.22
CA ALA A 940 -27.84 -32.29 11.25
C ALA A 940 -27.98 -31.68 12.65
N PHE A 941 -27.82 -30.36 12.77
CA PHE A 941 -27.92 -29.64 14.03
C PHE A 941 -29.31 -29.75 14.65
N PHE A 942 -30.36 -29.48 13.86
CA PHE A 942 -31.74 -29.60 14.37
C PHE A 942 -32.14 -31.03 14.70
N ARG A 943 -31.39 -32.03 14.21
CA ARG A 943 -31.58 -33.46 14.52
C ARG A 943 -30.64 -33.98 15.60
N SER A 944 -29.85 -33.12 16.23
CA SER A 944 -28.88 -33.48 17.26
C SER A 944 -27.80 -34.49 16.80
N ALA A 945 -27.44 -34.45 15.52
CA ALA A 945 -26.38 -35.27 14.93
C ALA A 945 -25.03 -34.52 14.93
N TRP A 946 -24.49 -34.25 16.13
CA TRP A 946 -23.36 -33.32 16.31
C TRP A 946 -22.11 -33.67 15.51
N ARG A 947 -21.80 -34.95 15.38
CA ARG A 947 -20.68 -35.42 14.55
C ARG A 947 -20.81 -35.00 13.08
N ASP A 948 -22.02 -35.12 12.54
CA ASP A 948 -22.32 -34.75 11.16
C ASP A 948 -22.28 -33.22 10.99
N VAL A 949 -22.74 -32.45 12.01
CA VAL A 949 -22.62 -30.99 12.00
C VAL A 949 -21.16 -30.57 11.85
N VAL A 950 -20.26 -31.10 12.68
CA VAL A 950 -18.82 -30.78 12.64
C VAL A 950 -18.23 -31.16 11.28
N ALA A 951 -18.54 -32.35 10.77
CA ALA A 951 -18.01 -32.82 9.49
C ALA A 951 -18.49 -31.98 8.30
N PHE A 952 -19.78 -31.61 8.26
CA PHE A 952 -20.31 -30.78 7.17
C PHE A 952 -19.88 -29.31 7.29
N ALA A 953 -19.81 -28.76 8.50
CA ALA A 953 -19.42 -27.37 8.72
C ALA A 953 -17.93 -27.14 8.38
N ALA A 954 -17.04 -28.07 8.75
CA ALA A 954 -15.63 -27.99 8.39
C ALA A 954 -15.43 -28.00 6.86
N ARG A 955 -16.11 -28.94 6.17
CA ARG A 955 -16.07 -29.00 4.70
C ARG A 955 -16.72 -27.80 4.02
N ALA A 956 -17.79 -27.25 4.61
CA ALA A 956 -18.40 -26.03 4.11
C ALA A 956 -17.43 -24.86 4.22
N ASP A 957 -16.71 -24.73 5.34
CA ASP A 957 -15.71 -23.67 5.53
C ASP A 957 -14.55 -23.78 4.54
N GLU A 958 -14.06 -24.99 4.24
CA GLU A 958 -13.07 -25.23 3.17
C GLU A 958 -13.57 -24.72 1.80
N GLU A 959 -14.82 -25.02 1.45
CA GLU A 959 -15.43 -24.58 0.18
C GLU A 959 -15.75 -23.07 0.17
N TRP A 960 -16.03 -22.47 1.33
CA TRP A 960 -16.19 -21.02 1.46
C TRP A 960 -14.84 -20.30 1.32
N LEU A 961 -13.79 -20.82 1.97
CA LEU A 961 -12.43 -20.29 1.85
C LEU A 961 -11.89 -20.42 0.41
N ALA A 962 -12.23 -21.50 -0.29
CA ALA A 962 -11.86 -21.70 -1.69
C ALA A 962 -12.55 -20.70 -2.65
N GLN A 963 -13.69 -20.14 -2.26
CA GLN A 963 -14.39 -19.10 -3.03
C GLN A 963 -13.86 -17.70 -2.76
N GLY A 964 -13.42 -17.43 -1.53
CA GLY A 964 -12.87 -16.14 -1.15
C GLY A 964 -13.76 -15.25 -0.29
N ALA A 965 -13.77 -13.95 -0.57
CA ALA A 965 -14.48 -12.92 0.18
C ALA A 965 -15.90 -12.69 -0.38
N GLY A 966 -16.74 -11.97 0.37
CA GLY A 966 -18.15 -11.73 0.00
C GLY A 966 -19.13 -12.82 0.45
N VAL A 967 -18.63 -13.83 1.18
CA VAL A 967 -19.43 -14.88 1.84
C VAL A 967 -19.39 -14.76 3.37
N ASP A 968 -19.12 -13.54 3.87
CA ASP A 968 -18.83 -13.27 5.28
C ASP A 968 -19.99 -13.67 6.18
N TRP A 969 -21.22 -13.38 5.73
CA TRP A 969 -22.43 -13.73 6.45
C TRP A 969 -22.64 -15.25 6.46
N GLU A 970 -22.44 -15.92 5.33
CA GLU A 970 -22.58 -17.37 5.20
C GLU A 970 -21.60 -18.12 6.09
N ARG A 971 -20.34 -17.66 6.14
CA ARG A 971 -19.32 -18.22 7.04
C ARG A 971 -19.68 -17.98 8.50
N ALA A 972 -20.17 -16.80 8.86
CA ALA A 972 -20.63 -16.53 10.23
C ALA A 972 -21.76 -17.49 10.66
N VAL A 973 -22.72 -17.75 9.78
CA VAL A 973 -23.79 -18.74 10.02
C VAL A 973 -23.23 -20.15 10.16
N ASN A 974 -22.29 -20.55 9.30
CA ASN A 974 -21.64 -21.85 9.39
C ASN A 974 -20.88 -22.03 10.73
N PHE A 975 -20.11 -21.01 11.14
CA PHE A 975 -19.37 -21.00 12.39
C PHE A 975 -20.27 -21.13 13.62
N MET A 976 -21.49 -20.56 13.58
CA MET A 976 -22.45 -20.69 14.67
C MET A 976 -22.84 -22.16 14.91
N TYR A 977 -23.21 -22.90 13.86
CA TYR A 977 -23.54 -24.32 13.98
C TYR A 977 -22.34 -25.17 14.41
N TRP A 978 -21.16 -24.87 13.86
CA TRP A 978 -19.93 -25.58 14.16
C TRP A 978 -19.55 -25.45 15.64
N GLN A 979 -19.47 -24.22 16.17
CA GLN A 979 -19.11 -23.96 17.56
C GLN A 979 -20.09 -24.61 18.54
N PHE A 980 -21.40 -24.53 18.27
CA PHE A 980 -22.40 -25.11 19.16
C PHE A 980 -22.33 -26.64 19.19
N ALA A 981 -22.08 -27.29 18.05
CA ALA A 981 -21.89 -28.74 18.01
C ALA A 981 -20.63 -29.17 18.78
N LEU A 982 -19.51 -28.44 18.65
CA LEU A 982 -18.28 -28.72 19.41
C LEU A 982 -18.50 -28.56 20.92
N ALA A 983 -19.23 -27.52 21.34
CA ALA A 983 -19.59 -27.30 22.74
C ALA A 983 -20.44 -28.45 23.31
N LEU A 984 -21.45 -28.92 22.58
CA LEU A 984 -22.33 -30.02 23.01
C LEU A 984 -21.61 -31.37 23.09
N ARG A 985 -20.57 -31.56 22.26
CA ARG A 985 -19.66 -32.72 22.28
C ARG A 985 -18.60 -32.66 23.38
N ALA A 986 -18.35 -31.45 23.92
CA ALA A 986 -17.23 -31.14 24.80
C ALA A 986 -15.85 -31.40 24.15
N ASP A 987 -15.70 -30.98 22.89
CA ASP A 987 -14.42 -30.99 22.17
C ASP A 987 -13.71 -29.63 22.38
N VAL A 988 -13.21 -29.39 23.60
CA VAL A 988 -12.80 -28.06 24.10
C VAL A 988 -11.70 -27.42 23.27
N HIS A 989 -10.65 -28.17 22.93
CA HIS A 989 -9.53 -27.64 22.14
C HIS A 989 -9.95 -27.16 20.76
N GLU A 990 -10.79 -27.94 20.08
CA GLU A 990 -11.28 -27.59 18.74
C GLU A 990 -12.28 -26.44 18.81
N LEU A 991 -13.14 -26.39 19.83
CA LEU A 991 -14.01 -25.25 20.09
C LEU A 991 -13.20 -23.96 20.27
N ALA A 992 -12.12 -23.98 21.06
CA ALA A 992 -11.26 -22.83 21.27
C ALA A 992 -10.63 -22.35 19.95
N ARG A 993 -10.14 -23.27 19.11
CA ARG A 993 -9.55 -22.98 17.81
C ARG A 993 -10.55 -22.33 16.86
N VAL A 994 -11.71 -22.96 16.65
CA VAL A 994 -12.75 -22.47 15.73
C VAL A 994 -13.32 -21.13 16.19
N ARG A 995 -13.55 -20.97 17.50
CA ARG A 995 -14.03 -19.71 18.07
C ARG A 995 -13.01 -18.57 17.89
N ALA A 996 -11.72 -18.83 18.12
CA ALA A 996 -10.69 -17.80 17.95
C ALA A 996 -10.65 -17.29 16.51
N LEU A 997 -10.68 -18.20 15.53
CA LEU A 997 -10.75 -17.87 14.11
C LEU A 997 -11.99 -17.03 13.79
N ALA A 998 -13.18 -17.51 14.16
CA ALA A 998 -14.43 -16.81 13.88
C ALA A 998 -14.49 -15.42 14.55
N HIS A 999 -13.95 -15.29 15.77
CA HIS A 999 -13.95 -14.04 16.51
C HIS A 999 -12.99 -12.99 15.91
N GLN A 1000 -11.80 -13.42 15.50
CA GLN A 1000 -10.83 -12.56 14.82
C GLN A 1000 -11.43 -11.99 13.53
N GLU A 1001 -11.96 -12.87 12.67
CA GLU A 1001 -12.58 -12.47 11.41
C GLU A 1001 -13.75 -11.50 11.61
N ALA A 1002 -14.58 -11.71 12.64
CA ALA A 1002 -15.69 -10.82 12.95
C ALA A 1002 -15.21 -9.42 13.39
N ARG A 1003 -14.14 -9.33 14.18
CA ARG A 1003 -13.58 -8.06 14.67
C ARG A 1003 -12.94 -7.25 13.54
N GLU A 1004 -12.14 -7.89 12.70
CA GLU A 1004 -11.52 -7.25 11.53
C GLU A 1004 -12.57 -6.62 10.60
N ARG A 1005 -13.76 -7.22 10.53
CA ARG A 1005 -14.86 -6.79 9.65
C ARG A 1005 -15.90 -5.91 10.34
N GLN A 1006 -15.73 -5.61 11.63
CA GLN A 1006 -16.74 -4.92 12.44
C GLN A 1006 -18.14 -5.57 12.39
N ASP A 1007 -18.19 -6.90 12.24
CA ASP A 1007 -19.44 -7.66 12.18
C ASP A 1007 -19.91 -8.02 13.59
N ARG A 1008 -20.79 -7.18 14.14
CA ARG A 1008 -21.35 -7.37 15.48
C ARG A 1008 -22.18 -8.65 15.62
N LEU A 1009 -22.85 -9.11 14.57
CA LEU A 1009 -23.71 -10.29 14.63
C LEU A 1009 -22.85 -11.55 14.74
N ALA A 1010 -21.82 -11.65 13.90
CA ALA A 1010 -20.84 -12.75 13.93
C ALA A 1010 -20.03 -12.74 15.25
N GLU A 1011 -19.65 -11.55 15.72
CA GLU A 1011 -18.93 -11.39 16.99
C GLU A 1011 -19.79 -11.87 18.18
N ASN A 1012 -21.08 -11.51 18.20
CA ASN A 1012 -22.03 -11.97 19.21
C ASN A 1012 -22.26 -13.49 19.15
N ALA A 1013 -22.25 -14.10 17.96
CA ALA A 1013 -22.38 -15.56 17.84
C ALA A 1013 -21.21 -16.32 18.50
N CYS A 1014 -20.01 -15.73 18.51
CA CYS A 1014 -18.83 -16.28 19.19
C CYS A 1014 -18.85 -16.10 20.72
N ARG A 1015 -19.78 -15.29 21.23
CA ARG A 1015 -19.87 -14.91 22.65
C ARG A 1015 -21.13 -15.43 23.35
N SER A 1016 -22.12 -15.92 22.61
CA SER A 1016 -23.45 -16.28 23.12
C SER A 1016 -23.79 -17.76 22.90
N GLY A 1017 -24.97 -18.17 23.36
CA GLY A 1017 -25.50 -19.52 23.15
C GLY A 1017 -24.62 -20.59 23.77
N HIS A 1018 -24.35 -21.67 23.02
CA HIS A 1018 -23.51 -22.76 23.50
C HIS A 1018 -22.02 -22.47 23.35
N ALA A 1019 -21.61 -21.49 22.54
CA ALA A 1019 -20.20 -21.11 22.44
C ALA A 1019 -19.67 -20.57 23.78
N ALA A 1020 -20.54 -20.00 24.62
CA ALA A 1020 -20.20 -19.55 25.97
C ALA A 1020 -19.77 -20.69 26.91
N MET A 1021 -20.07 -21.96 26.58
CA MET A 1021 -19.60 -23.10 27.36
C MET A 1021 -18.08 -23.22 27.40
N LEU A 1022 -17.35 -22.63 26.44
CA LEU A 1022 -15.89 -22.64 26.45
C LEU A 1022 -15.33 -22.06 27.76
N TRP A 1023 -15.83 -20.90 28.19
CA TRP A 1023 -15.41 -20.27 29.44
C TRP A 1023 -15.79 -21.09 30.66
N LEU A 1024 -16.89 -21.85 30.59
CA LEU A 1024 -17.28 -22.77 31.65
C LEU A 1024 -16.34 -23.98 31.72
N PHE A 1025 -15.86 -24.48 30.57
CA PHE A 1025 -14.86 -25.54 30.54
C PHE A 1025 -13.51 -25.06 31.09
N GLU A 1026 -13.14 -23.80 30.84
CA GLU A 1026 -11.92 -23.17 31.36
C GLU A 1026 -12.04 -22.73 32.84
N ASP A 1027 -13.21 -22.88 33.47
CA ASP A 1027 -13.56 -22.35 34.79
C ASP A 1027 -13.41 -20.82 34.96
N ASP A 1028 -13.47 -20.07 33.85
CA ASP A 1028 -13.34 -18.61 33.81
C ASP A 1028 -14.72 -17.92 33.79
N LEU A 1029 -15.36 -17.92 34.96
CA LEU A 1029 -16.66 -17.26 35.15
C LEU A 1029 -16.62 -15.75 34.93
N GLU A 1030 -15.54 -15.09 35.32
CA GLU A 1030 -15.43 -13.64 35.24
C GLU A 1030 -15.42 -13.18 33.78
N ARG A 1031 -14.61 -13.83 32.95
CA ARG A 1031 -14.59 -13.59 31.52
C ARG A 1031 -15.93 -13.91 30.88
N GLY A 1032 -16.54 -15.05 31.22
CA GLY A 1032 -17.88 -15.41 30.71
C GLY A 1032 -18.94 -14.36 31.03
N ARG A 1033 -18.94 -13.81 32.26
CA ARG A 1033 -19.85 -12.72 32.65
C ARG A 1033 -19.56 -11.42 31.94
N LYS A 1034 -18.29 -11.02 31.84
CA LYS A 1034 -17.86 -9.80 31.15
C LYS A 1034 -18.25 -9.82 29.67
N GLU A 1035 -18.05 -10.97 29.01
CA GLU A 1035 -18.47 -11.16 27.63
C GLU A 1035 -20.00 -11.19 27.50
N ALA A 1036 -20.72 -11.76 28.48
CA ALA A 1036 -22.18 -11.68 28.56
C ALA A 1036 -22.72 -10.26 28.74
N GLU A 1037 -22.09 -9.44 29.60
CA GLU A 1037 -22.45 -8.04 29.82
C GLU A 1037 -22.17 -7.17 28.60
N ARG A 1038 -21.05 -7.38 27.91
CA ARG A 1038 -20.73 -6.68 26.64
C ARG A 1038 -21.80 -6.91 25.57
N MET A 1039 -22.40 -8.10 25.52
CA MET A 1039 -23.51 -8.39 24.62
C MET A 1039 -24.79 -7.63 25.01
N LEU A 1040 -25.04 -7.45 26.30
CA LEU A 1040 -26.17 -6.69 26.82
C LEU A 1040 -26.00 -5.17 26.66
N ASP A 1041 -24.76 -4.67 26.73
CA ASP A 1041 -24.42 -3.25 26.56
C ASP A 1041 -24.42 -2.81 25.09
N GLY A 1042 -24.04 -3.70 24.15
CA GLY A 1042 -24.13 -3.44 22.70
C GLY A 1042 -25.56 -3.37 22.16
N GLU A 1043 -26.54 -3.91 22.91
CA GLU A 1043 -27.98 -3.85 22.62
C GLU A 1043 -28.77 -3.20 23.77
N ARG A 1044 -28.14 -2.30 24.56
CA ARG A 1044 -28.71 -1.78 25.80
C ARG A 1044 -30.20 -1.44 25.64
N TRP A 1045 -30.99 -2.14 26.44
CA TRP A 1045 -32.43 -2.08 26.63
C TRP A 1045 -32.86 -0.70 27.15
N ALA A 1046 -32.55 0.36 26.40
CA ALA A 1046 -33.10 1.70 26.56
C ALA A 1046 -34.57 1.56 26.16
N THR A 1047 -35.51 1.45 27.09
CA THR A 1047 -36.14 2.65 27.65
C THR A 1047 -37.13 2.30 28.76
N GLY A 1048 -37.29 1.03 29.14
CA GLY A 1048 -38.49 0.60 29.87
C GLY A 1048 -39.80 0.93 29.12
N ALA A 1049 -39.73 1.31 27.84
CA ALA A 1049 -40.88 1.58 27.00
C ALA A 1049 -41.41 0.27 26.37
N PRO A 1050 -42.71 0.20 26.07
CA PRO A 1050 -43.27 -0.93 25.32
C PRO A 1050 -42.55 -1.09 23.97
N ARG A 1051 -42.15 -2.33 23.66
CA ARG A 1051 -41.59 -2.68 22.35
C ARG A 1051 -42.57 -2.22 21.24
N PRO A 1052 -42.06 -1.63 20.13
CA PRO A 1052 -42.92 -1.24 19.00
C PRO A 1052 -43.66 -2.44 18.38
N ALA A 1053 -44.72 -2.14 17.63
CA ALA A 1053 -45.59 -3.14 17.00
C ALA A 1053 -44.85 -4.00 15.94
N TRP A 1054 -45.48 -5.13 15.57
CA TRP A 1054 -44.98 -6.11 14.60
C TRP A 1054 -44.19 -5.48 13.44
N PRO A 1055 -42.95 -5.93 13.15
CA PRO A 1055 -42.23 -7.10 13.70
C PRO A 1055 -41.15 -6.76 14.74
N GLU A 1056 -40.97 -5.50 15.09
CA GLU A 1056 -39.87 -4.98 15.92
C GLU A 1056 -39.98 -5.34 17.42
N GLY A 1057 -41.02 -6.11 17.81
CA GLY A 1057 -41.28 -6.53 19.19
C GLY A 1057 -41.03 -8.01 19.51
N LEU A 1058 -40.64 -8.84 18.53
CA LEU A 1058 -40.49 -10.29 18.72
C LEU A 1058 -39.22 -10.67 19.50
N PHE A 1059 -39.24 -11.84 20.13
CA PHE A 1059 -38.06 -12.44 20.76
C PHE A 1059 -37.14 -12.97 19.64
N ARG A 1060 -35.94 -12.43 19.53
CA ARG A 1060 -34.98 -12.71 18.44
C ARG A 1060 -34.11 -13.94 18.75
N THR A 1061 -33.42 -14.48 17.75
CA THR A 1061 -32.48 -15.59 17.95
C THR A 1061 -31.29 -15.17 18.82
N SER A 1062 -30.82 -13.92 18.69
CA SER A 1062 -29.79 -13.35 19.57
C SER A 1062 -30.27 -13.28 21.03
N ASP A 1063 -31.53 -12.86 21.26
CA ASP A 1063 -32.14 -12.85 22.61
C ASP A 1063 -32.14 -14.27 23.21
N PHE A 1064 -32.41 -15.30 22.39
CA PHE A 1064 -32.34 -16.70 22.79
C PHE A 1064 -30.91 -17.14 23.15
N HIS A 1065 -29.93 -16.86 22.30
CA HIS A 1065 -28.54 -17.22 22.58
C HIS A 1065 -28.02 -16.55 23.85
N ASN A 1066 -28.39 -15.29 24.08
CA ASN A 1066 -28.04 -14.54 25.29
C ASN A 1066 -28.70 -15.15 26.53
N LEU A 1067 -29.98 -15.52 26.44
CA LEU A 1067 -30.68 -16.21 27.53
C LEU A 1067 -29.98 -17.52 27.91
N VAL A 1068 -29.63 -18.36 26.92
CA VAL A 1068 -28.95 -19.64 27.16
C VAL A 1068 -27.60 -19.42 27.83
N ALA A 1069 -26.75 -18.54 27.30
CA ALA A 1069 -25.44 -18.26 27.86
C ALA A 1069 -25.53 -17.75 29.30
N ALA A 1070 -26.39 -16.76 29.56
CA ALA A 1070 -26.58 -16.18 30.88
C ALA A 1070 -27.05 -17.21 31.91
N CYS A 1071 -28.04 -18.03 31.56
CA CYS A 1071 -28.54 -19.08 32.46
C CYS A 1071 -27.50 -20.18 32.69
N GLN A 1072 -26.71 -20.56 31.68
CA GLN A 1072 -25.63 -21.53 31.87
C GLN A 1072 -24.55 -21.00 32.83
N LEU A 1073 -24.15 -19.72 32.69
CA LEU A 1073 -23.22 -19.05 33.61
C LEU A 1073 -23.78 -19.01 35.05
N GLU A 1074 -25.05 -18.64 35.22
CA GLU A 1074 -25.73 -18.59 36.52
C GLU A 1074 -25.79 -20.00 37.17
N LEU A 1075 -26.16 -21.03 36.40
CA LEU A 1075 -26.19 -22.41 36.89
C LEU A 1075 -24.80 -22.94 37.24
N TYR A 1076 -23.79 -22.64 36.44
CA TYR A 1076 -22.40 -23.04 36.69
C TYR A 1076 -21.81 -22.33 37.93
N ALA A 1077 -22.28 -21.12 38.23
CA ALA A 1077 -21.97 -20.39 39.46
C ALA A 1077 -22.76 -20.89 40.69
N GLY A 1078 -23.71 -21.81 40.51
CA GLY A 1078 -24.58 -22.31 41.58
C GLY A 1078 -25.78 -21.41 41.91
N ASP A 1079 -26.05 -20.38 41.11
CA ASP A 1079 -27.20 -19.47 41.29
C ASP A 1079 -28.39 -19.92 40.43
N GLY A 1080 -29.01 -21.04 40.82
CA GLY A 1080 -30.21 -21.54 40.14
C GLY A 1080 -31.42 -20.60 40.23
N GLU A 1081 -31.47 -19.73 41.24
CA GLU A 1081 -32.57 -18.79 41.44
C GLU A 1081 -32.52 -17.67 40.40
N ALA A 1082 -31.35 -17.10 40.13
CA ALA A 1082 -31.17 -16.13 39.05
C ALA A 1082 -31.54 -16.73 37.68
N ALA A 1083 -31.05 -17.95 37.40
CA ALA A 1083 -31.35 -18.67 36.17
C ALA A 1083 -32.87 -18.88 35.99
N LEU A 1084 -33.56 -19.33 37.04
CA LEU A 1084 -35.01 -19.57 36.98
C LEU A 1084 -35.79 -18.28 36.72
N ARG A 1085 -35.49 -17.19 37.44
CA ARG A 1085 -36.15 -15.89 37.24
C ARG A 1085 -35.97 -15.40 35.80
N ARG A 1086 -34.77 -15.53 35.25
CA ARG A 1086 -34.45 -15.09 33.88
C ARG A 1086 -35.24 -15.87 32.84
N ILE A 1087 -35.31 -17.20 32.96
CA ILE A 1087 -36.08 -18.06 32.06
C ILE A 1087 -37.58 -17.76 32.17
N GLU A 1088 -38.12 -17.65 33.38
CA GLU A 1088 -39.54 -17.35 33.61
C GLU A 1088 -39.94 -15.99 33.02
N SER A 1089 -39.08 -14.98 33.14
CA SER A 1089 -39.29 -13.67 32.52
C SER A 1089 -39.31 -13.73 30.99
N ALA A 1090 -38.47 -14.58 30.38
CA ALA A 1090 -38.40 -14.72 28.92
C ALA A 1090 -39.47 -15.66 28.34
N TRP A 1091 -40.02 -16.58 29.14
CA TRP A 1091 -40.89 -17.67 28.67
C TRP A 1091 -42.13 -17.23 27.87
N PRO A 1092 -42.89 -16.19 28.25
CA PRO A 1092 -44.02 -15.72 27.46
C PRO A 1092 -43.62 -15.24 26.07
N HIS A 1093 -42.45 -14.61 25.94
CA HIS A 1093 -41.91 -14.11 24.69
C HIS A 1093 -41.43 -15.25 23.80
N LEU A 1094 -40.70 -16.23 24.37
CA LEU A 1094 -40.30 -17.47 23.68
C LEU A 1094 -41.52 -18.19 23.09
N ARG A 1095 -42.61 -18.31 23.85
CA ARG A 1095 -43.85 -18.95 23.37
C ARG A 1095 -44.49 -18.18 22.21
N ARG A 1096 -44.57 -16.85 22.29
CA ARG A 1096 -45.14 -16.01 21.22
C ARG A 1096 -44.31 -16.02 19.93
N SER A 1097 -42.99 -16.18 20.06
CA SER A 1097 -42.05 -16.26 18.93
C SER A 1097 -42.02 -17.63 18.22
N LEU A 1098 -42.70 -18.64 18.77
CA LEU A 1098 -42.64 -20.04 18.32
C LEU A 1098 -41.26 -20.71 18.43
N LEU A 1099 -40.27 -20.11 19.08
CA LEU A 1099 -38.97 -20.76 19.31
C LEU A 1099 -39.09 -22.09 20.08
N LEU A 1100 -40.10 -22.23 20.95
CA LEU A 1100 -40.37 -23.49 21.67
C LEU A 1100 -40.86 -24.64 20.78
N THR A 1101 -41.24 -24.36 19.53
CA THR A 1101 -41.64 -25.38 18.54
C THR A 1101 -40.50 -25.75 17.60
N VAL A 1102 -39.41 -24.97 17.59
CA VAL A 1102 -38.22 -25.28 16.80
C VAL A 1102 -37.50 -26.47 17.43
N GLN A 1103 -37.20 -27.48 16.61
CA GLN A 1103 -36.45 -28.68 16.99
C GLN A 1103 -35.09 -28.33 17.57
N PHE A 1104 -34.61 -29.16 18.49
CA PHE A 1104 -33.47 -28.90 19.38
C PHE A 1104 -33.66 -27.68 20.29
N VAL A 1105 -33.91 -26.47 19.77
CA VAL A 1105 -34.09 -25.22 20.53
C VAL A 1105 -35.16 -25.37 21.63
N GLY A 1106 -36.33 -25.89 21.26
CA GLY A 1106 -37.41 -26.13 22.21
C GLY A 1106 -37.06 -27.19 23.25
N ALA A 1107 -36.35 -28.25 22.87
CA ALA A 1107 -35.92 -29.30 23.80
C ALA A 1107 -34.87 -28.75 24.77
N ASP A 1108 -33.91 -27.97 24.27
CA ASP A 1108 -32.84 -27.36 25.04
C ASP A 1108 -33.37 -26.32 26.04
N LEU A 1109 -34.29 -25.44 25.62
CA LEU A 1109 -34.94 -24.49 26.53
C LEU A 1109 -35.75 -25.16 27.65
N ARG A 1110 -36.46 -26.25 27.34
CA ARG A 1110 -37.19 -27.02 28.36
C ARG A 1110 -36.25 -27.73 29.32
N PHE A 1111 -35.12 -28.24 28.82
CA PHE A 1111 -34.08 -28.83 29.64
C PHE A 1111 -33.40 -27.78 30.54
N LEU A 1112 -33.08 -26.61 30.01
CA LEU A 1112 -32.53 -25.49 30.75
C LEU A 1112 -33.50 -25.01 31.85
N TYR A 1113 -34.80 -24.86 31.54
CA TYR A 1113 -35.83 -24.55 32.53
C TYR A 1113 -35.82 -25.60 33.64
N ALA A 1114 -35.91 -26.89 33.29
CA ALA A 1114 -35.95 -27.95 34.28
C ALA A 1114 -34.73 -27.93 35.22
N ARG A 1115 -33.53 -27.71 34.68
CA ARG A 1115 -32.30 -27.60 35.48
C ARG A 1115 -32.28 -26.37 36.37
N ALA A 1116 -32.75 -25.22 35.88
CA ALA A 1116 -32.88 -24.02 36.69
C ALA A 1116 -33.88 -24.19 37.83
N ALA A 1117 -35.03 -24.80 37.56
CA ALA A 1117 -36.02 -25.10 38.59
C ALA A 1117 -35.47 -26.04 39.67
N LEU A 1118 -34.69 -27.05 39.30
CA LEU A 1118 -34.07 -27.98 40.25
C LEU A 1118 -32.94 -27.35 41.06
N SER A 1119 -32.15 -26.48 40.43
CA SER A 1119 -31.01 -25.82 41.10
C SER A 1119 -31.44 -24.67 42.01
N ALA A 1120 -32.65 -24.12 41.82
CA ALA A 1120 -33.16 -23.02 42.63
C ALA A 1120 -33.57 -23.50 44.04
N GLY A 1121 -32.84 -23.05 45.06
CA GLY A 1121 -33.08 -23.40 46.48
C GLY A 1121 -34.28 -22.67 47.12
N GLY A 1122 -34.76 -23.14 48.26
CA GLY A 1122 -35.87 -22.47 48.97
C GLY A 1122 -36.52 -23.34 50.04
N ALA A 1123 -37.57 -22.83 50.67
CA ALA A 1123 -38.35 -23.56 51.66
C ALA A 1123 -38.94 -24.87 51.06
N PRO A 1124 -39.21 -25.92 51.87
CA PRO A 1124 -39.70 -27.22 51.36
C PRO A 1124 -40.92 -27.13 50.43
N SER A 1125 -41.85 -26.21 50.70
CA SER A 1125 -43.04 -25.97 49.87
C SER A 1125 -42.69 -25.42 48.48
N ILE A 1126 -41.70 -24.53 48.39
CA ILE A 1126 -41.20 -23.96 47.13
C ILE A 1126 -40.44 -25.01 46.33
N ARG A 1127 -39.56 -25.79 46.97
CA ARG A 1127 -38.86 -26.92 46.32
C ARG A 1127 -39.82 -27.94 45.74
N ARG A 1128 -40.92 -28.25 46.43
CA ARG A 1128 -41.98 -29.14 45.92
C ARG A 1128 -42.63 -28.57 44.66
N ARG A 1129 -42.96 -27.27 44.62
CA ARG A 1129 -43.51 -26.61 43.42
C ARG A 1129 -42.53 -26.64 42.26
N ARG A 1130 -41.24 -26.38 42.50
CA ARG A 1130 -40.20 -26.41 41.46
C ARG A 1130 -39.94 -27.81 40.89
N ARG A 1131 -39.99 -28.85 41.72
CA ARG A 1131 -40.00 -30.25 41.25
C ARG A 1131 -41.19 -30.53 40.32
N VAL A 1132 -42.37 -30.00 40.63
CA VAL A 1132 -43.55 -30.12 39.74
C VAL A 1132 -43.32 -29.40 38.42
N LEU A 1133 -42.72 -28.20 38.42
CA LEU A 1133 -42.35 -27.50 37.18
C LEU A 1133 -41.36 -28.32 36.34
N ALA A 1134 -40.33 -28.89 36.95
CA ALA A 1134 -39.38 -29.76 36.25
C ALA A 1134 -40.06 -31.02 35.69
N LEU A 1135 -40.97 -31.65 36.43
CA LEU A 1135 -41.78 -32.78 35.95
C LEU A 1135 -42.67 -32.41 34.75
N GLN A 1136 -43.24 -31.20 34.73
CA GLN A 1136 -43.99 -30.71 33.57
C GLN A 1136 -43.10 -30.62 32.33
N GLN A 1137 -41.85 -30.16 32.48
CA GLN A 1137 -40.90 -30.12 31.37
C GLN A 1137 -40.53 -31.53 30.88
N VAL A 1138 -40.35 -32.50 31.78
CA VAL A 1138 -40.13 -33.92 31.42
C VAL A 1138 -41.28 -34.44 30.55
N GLY A 1139 -42.52 -34.14 30.93
CA GLY A 1139 -43.70 -34.54 30.15
C GLY A 1139 -43.66 -33.99 28.72
N LEU A 1140 -43.34 -32.69 28.57
CA LEU A 1140 -43.23 -32.05 27.25
C LEU A 1140 -42.05 -32.58 26.43
N LEU A 1141 -40.89 -32.81 27.06
CA LEU A 1141 -39.72 -33.38 26.40
C LEU A 1141 -39.97 -34.80 25.86
N ARG A 1142 -40.80 -35.60 26.55
CA ARG A 1142 -41.19 -36.94 26.06
C ARG A 1142 -42.10 -36.91 24.83
N LEU A 1143 -42.77 -35.79 24.58
CA LEU A 1143 -43.60 -35.59 23.38
C LEU A 1143 -42.79 -35.06 22.20
N ASP A 1144 -41.57 -34.59 22.44
CA ASP A 1144 -40.72 -34.05 21.40
C ASP A 1144 -40.00 -35.18 20.66
N ALA A 1145 -40.02 -35.12 19.32
CA ALA A 1145 -39.40 -36.12 18.46
C ALA A 1145 -37.87 -35.95 18.37
N ASN A 1146 -37.31 -34.89 18.95
CA ASN A 1146 -35.88 -34.66 18.92
C ASN A 1146 -35.10 -35.73 19.71
N PRO A 1147 -34.01 -36.30 19.17
CA PRO A 1147 -33.23 -37.32 19.87
C PRO A 1147 -32.70 -36.88 21.24
N CYS A 1148 -32.33 -35.61 21.40
CA CYS A 1148 -31.88 -35.06 22.69
C CYS A 1148 -33.00 -34.99 23.73
N ALA A 1149 -34.25 -34.80 23.31
CA ALA A 1149 -35.35 -34.55 24.24
C ALA A 1149 -35.61 -35.75 25.17
N ALA A 1150 -35.53 -36.98 24.64
CA ALA A 1150 -35.65 -38.19 25.45
C ALA A 1150 -34.49 -38.37 26.44
N ALA A 1151 -33.27 -37.97 26.05
CA ALA A 1151 -32.09 -38.01 26.92
C ALA A 1151 -32.20 -36.98 28.06
N TYR A 1152 -32.59 -35.74 27.72
CA TYR A 1152 -32.88 -34.68 28.69
C TYR A 1152 -34.01 -35.06 29.65
N ALA A 1153 -35.09 -35.66 29.14
CA ALA A 1153 -36.21 -36.12 29.96
C ALA A 1153 -35.79 -37.15 30.99
N ASP A 1154 -34.97 -38.14 30.62
CA ASP A 1154 -34.48 -39.15 31.56
C ASP A 1154 -33.56 -38.55 32.62
N LEU A 1155 -32.63 -37.67 32.21
CA LEU A 1155 -31.71 -37.03 33.14
C LEU A 1155 -32.46 -36.19 34.18
N VAL A 1156 -33.42 -35.36 33.75
CA VAL A 1156 -34.25 -34.59 34.67
C VAL A 1156 -35.12 -35.52 35.52
N ALA A 1157 -35.73 -36.55 34.92
CA ALA A 1157 -36.57 -37.52 35.65
C ALA A 1157 -35.82 -38.22 36.79
N SER A 1158 -34.51 -38.43 36.66
CA SER A 1158 -33.68 -39.00 37.72
C SER A 1158 -33.67 -38.17 39.01
N ALA A 1159 -33.83 -36.85 38.94
CA ALA A 1159 -33.85 -35.96 40.10
C ALA A 1159 -35.25 -35.78 40.71
N VAL A 1160 -36.30 -35.93 39.92
CA VAL A 1160 -37.68 -35.58 40.34
C VAL A 1160 -38.60 -36.77 40.61
N THR A 1161 -38.27 -37.94 40.09
CA THR A 1161 -39.13 -39.13 40.23
C THR A 1161 -38.84 -39.83 41.56
N PRO A 1162 -39.86 -40.18 42.37
CA PRO A 1162 -39.66 -40.97 43.58
C PRO A 1162 -39.05 -42.35 43.27
N GLY A 1163 -38.09 -42.80 44.07
CA GLY A 1163 -37.45 -44.11 43.94
C GLY A 1163 -35.96 -44.03 43.58
N SER A 1164 -35.36 -45.14 43.14
CA SER A 1164 -33.95 -45.17 42.75
C SER A 1164 -33.73 -44.38 41.44
N PRO A 1165 -32.78 -43.43 41.40
CA PRO A 1165 -32.47 -42.66 40.19
C PRO A 1165 -31.63 -43.46 39.18
N ALA A 1166 -31.03 -44.59 39.58
CA ALA A 1166 -30.08 -45.35 38.76
C ALA A 1166 -30.62 -45.77 37.38
N PRO A 1167 -31.85 -46.33 37.24
CA PRO A 1167 -32.37 -46.73 35.93
C PRO A 1167 -32.59 -45.55 34.98
N TRP A 1168 -32.87 -44.36 35.51
CA TRP A 1168 -33.00 -43.14 34.72
C TRP A 1168 -31.64 -42.65 34.22
N LEU A 1169 -30.63 -42.66 35.10
CA LEU A 1169 -29.27 -42.25 34.78
C LEU A 1169 -28.59 -43.18 33.77
N GLU A 1170 -28.78 -44.49 33.87
CA GLU A 1170 -28.26 -45.47 32.90
C GLU A 1170 -28.86 -45.26 31.50
N ARG A 1171 -30.19 -45.08 31.43
CA ARG A 1171 -30.87 -44.79 30.16
C ARG A 1171 -30.45 -43.45 29.57
N ALA A 1172 -30.31 -42.41 30.40
CA ALA A 1172 -29.83 -41.10 29.98
C ALA A 1172 -28.39 -41.20 29.43
N ALA A 1173 -27.49 -41.86 30.15
CA ALA A 1173 -26.09 -42.06 29.73
C ALA A 1173 -26.02 -42.77 28.37
N ALA A 1174 -26.75 -43.88 28.19
CA ALA A 1174 -26.77 -44.61 26.93
C ALA A 1174 -27.35 -43.79 25.76
N ARG A 1175 -28.29 -42.89 26.03
CA ARG A 1175 -28.84 -41.96 25.03
C ARG A 1175 -27.83 -40.88 24.65
N PHE A 1176 -27.20 -40.23 25.62
CA PHE A 1176 -26.16 -39.21 25.36
C PHE A 1176 -24.93 -39.80 24.68
N GLU A 1177 -24.56 -41.05 24.96
CA GLU A 1177 -23.45 -41.74 24.31
C GLU A 1177 -23.72 -41.96 22.81
N ARG A 1178 -24.96 -42.32 22.44
CA ARG A 1178 -25.37 -42.40 21.02
C ARG A 1178 -25.41 -41.04 20.31
N LEU A 1179 -25.56 -39.95 21.06
CA LEU A 1179 -25.57 -38.58 20.54
C LEU A 1179 -24.19 -37.93 20.56
N ASP A 1180 -23.16 -38.62 21.06
CA ASP A 1180 -21.80 -38.09 21.22
C ASP A 1180 -21.73 -36.83 22.13
N MET A 1181 -22.47 -36.84 23.24
CA MET A 1181 -22.51 -35.76 24.23
C MET A 1181 -21.72 -36.13 25.49
N ALA A 1182 -20.39 -36.17 25.37
CA ALA A 1182 -19.50 -36.74 26.39
C ALA A 1182 -19.64 -36.12 27.79
N ALA A 1183 -19.78 -34.79 27.89
CA ALA A 1183 -19.99 -34.11 29.17
C ALA A 1183 -21.29 -34.55 29.88
N HIS A 1184 -22.36 -34.80 29.11
CA HIS A 1184 -23.63 -35.27 29.65
C HIS A 1184 -23.56 -36.74 30.06
N VAL A 1185 -22.83 -37.58 29.31
CA VAL A 1185 -22.54 -38.97 29.71
C VAL A 1185 -21.77 -38.99 31.03
N ALA A 1186 -20.72 -38.18 31.16
CA ALA A 1186 -19.94 -38.05 32.38
C ALA A 1186 -20.80 -37.59 33.56
N ALA A 1187 -21.67 -36.60 33.37
CA ALA A 1187 -22.60 -36.15 34.40
C ALA A 1187 -23.58 -37.26 34.86
N CYS A 1188 -24.10 -38.06 33.93
CA CYS A 1188 -24.94 -39.20 34.28
C CYS A 1188 -24.17 -40.27 35.07
N ARG A 1189 -22.97 -40.64 34.61
CA ARG A 1189 -22.09 -41.62 35.27
C ARG A 1189 -21.65 -41.13 36.65
N TRP A 1190 -21.40 -39.84 36.81
CA TRP A 1190 -21.05 -39.23 38.08
C TRP A 1190 -22.20 -39.37 39.09
N ARG A 1191 -23.42 -39.00 38.70
CA ARG A 1191 -24.60 -39.16 39.57
C ARG A 1191 -24.88 -40.63 39.89
N LEU A 1192 -24.61 -41.54 38.95
CA LEU A 1192 -24.75 -42.97 39.19
C LEU A 1192 -23.71 -43.48 40.21
N ALA A 1193 -22.47 -43.01 40.12
CA ALA A 1193 -21.42 -43.33 41.08
C ALA A 1193 -21.77 -42.83 42.50
N GLU A 1194 -22.30 -41.61 42.62
CA GLU A 1194 -22.78 -41.06 43.90
C GLU A 1194 -23.88 -41.93 44.54
N VAL A 1195 -24.86 -42.38 43.74
CA VAL A 1195 -25.99 -43.19 44.21
C VAL A 1195 -25.58 -44.62 44.55
N THR A 1196 -24.56 -45.14 43.87
CA THR A 1196 -24.05 -46.50 44.06
C THR A 1196 -22.85 -46.56 45.02
N HIS A 1197 -22.49 -45.43 45.65
CA HIS A 1197 -21.32 -45.28 46.52
C HIS A 1197 -19.99 -45.72 45.88
N ARG A 1198 -19.84 -45.49 44.58
CA ARG A 1198 -18.58 -45.69 43.82
C ARG A 1198 -17.79 -44.39 43.72
N GLY A 1199 -16.48 -44.47 43.52
CA GLY A 1199 -15.62 -43.29 43.33
C GLY A 1199 -15.88 -42.56 42.01
N THR A 1200 -15.74 -41.23 42.01
CA THR A 1200 -15.95 -40.35 40.83
C THR A 1200 -14.64 -39.92 40.16
N ALA A 1201 -13.48 -40.30 40.70
CA ALA A 1201 -12.16 -39.83 40.27
C ALA A 1201 -11.85 -40.12 38.80
N GLU A 1202 -12.14 -41.32 38.30
CA GLU A 1202 -11.93 -41.68 36.88
C GLU A 1202 -12.79 -40.84 35.93
N ILE A 1203 -13.99 -40.45 36.38
CA ILE A 1203 -14.91 -39.61 35.60
C ILE A 1203 -14.39 -38.16 35.56
N ALA A 1204 -13.87 -37.66 36.69
CA ALA A 1204 -13.22 -36.36 36.78
C ALA A 1204 -12.01 -36.29 35.83
N GLN A 1205 -11.10 -37.28 35.91
CA GLN A 1205 -9.93 -37.37 35.05
C GLN A 1205 -10.31 -37.44 33.55
N GLY A 1206 -11.38 -38.15 33.20
CA GLY A 1206 -11.86 -38.19 31.82
C GLY A 1206 -12.40 -36.85 31.29
N LEU A 1207 -12.95 -36.00 32.15
CA LEU A 1207 -13.38 -34.64 31.81
C LEU A 1207 -12.18 -33.68 31.75
N GLU A 1208 -11.25 -33.79 32.69
CA GLU A 1208 -9.99 -33.01 32.71
C GLU A 1208 -9.15 -33.27 31.46
N ALA A 1209 -9.04 -34.54 31.03
CA ALA A 1209 -8.35 -34.93 29.80
C ALA A 1209 -8.98 -34.35 28.52
N ARG A 1210 -10.25 -33.90 28.60
CA ARG A 1210 -10.95 -33.19 27.52
C ARG A 1210 -10.84 -31.67 27.63
N GLY A 1211 -10.14 -31.14 28.62
CA GLY A 1211 -9.97 -29.71 28.85
C GLY A 1211 -10.99 -29.06 29.78
N VAL A 1212 -11.72 -29.83 30.60
CA VAL A 1212 -12.63 -29.29 31.62
C VAL A 1212 -11.89 -29.08 32.94
N ALA A 1213 -11.72 -27.83 33.35
CA ALA A 1213 -10.94 -27.44 34.54
C ALA A 1213 -11.63 -27.76 35.88
N ALA A 1214 -12.96 -27.63 35.96
CA ALA A 1214 -13.72 -27.97 37.18
C ALA A 1214 -14.89 -28.94 36.90
N PRO A 1215 -14.59 -30.26 36.77
CA PRO A 1215 -15.58 -31.30 36.46
C PRO A 1215 -16.81 -31.30 37.37
N GLU A 1216 -16.63 -31.08 38.67
CA GLU A 1216 -17.72 -31.12 39.66
C GLU A 1216 -18.77 -30.04 39.41
N ARG A 1217 -18.33 -28.83 39.07
CA ARG A 1217 -19.22 -27.68 38.78
C ARG A 1217 -19.98 -27.90 37.48
N LEU A 1218 -19.30 -28.45 36.46
CA LEU A 1218 -19.94 -28.83 35.21
C LEU A 1218 -21.02 -29.90 35.43
N VAL A 1219 -20.73 -30.92 36.23
CA VAL A 1219 -21.72 -31.97 36.58
C VAL A 1219 -22.89 -31.38 37.39
N ALA A 1220 -22.62 -30.49 38.34
CA ALA A 1220 -23.68 -29.81 39.09
C ALA A 1220 -24.61 -28.99 38.18
N MET A 1221 -24.05 -28.30 37.19
CA MET A 1221 -24.80 -27.53 36.20
C MET A 1221 -25.61 -28.43 35.25
N LEU A 1222 -25.04 -29.53 34.74
CA LEU A 1222 -25.70 -30.40 33.76
C LEU A 1222 -26.71 -31.37 34.39
N ALA A 1223 -26.44 -31.86 35.60
CA ALA A 1223 -27.25 -32.83 36.31
C ALA A 1223 -27.49 -32.38 37.77
N PRO A 1224 -28.32 -31.35 38.01
CA PRO A 1224 -28.55 -30.83 39.35
C PRO A 1224 -29.24 -31.83 40.27
N ARG A 1225 -28.91 -31.79 41.57
CA ARG A 1225 -29.57 -32.58 42.62
C ARG A 1225 -30.93 -31.94 42.97
N SER A 1226 -31.81 -32.74 43.57
CA SER A 1226 -33.18 -32.34 43.93
C SER A 1226 -33.34 -31.79 45.34
#